data_AF-A0A370DYA1-F1
#
_entry.id   AF-A0A370DYA1-F1
#
_cell.length_a   1.000
_cell.length_b   1.000
_cell.length_c   1.000
_cell.angle_alpha   90.00
_cell.angle_beta   90.00
_cell.angle_gamma   90.00
#
_symmetry.space_group_name_H-M   'P 1'
#
loop_
_entity.id
_entity.type
_entity.pdbx_description
1 polymer ?
#
loop_
_entity_poly.entity_id
_entity_poly.type
_entity_poly.pdbx_seq_one_letter_code
_entity_poly.pdbx_strand_id
1 'polypeptide(L)'
;MDMRLAARFSGVFCASLIFISNATANNGLVGSLEGEAQVNQGTLDYTLPVDLPEGPNGLSPGLSISYSPRNPNGVLGIGFKLTGESAITRCPANKEVDGERGGVGFDNRDRYCLDGQRLIAIAGQDGEDGTEYRTVAESYVRIESHGSLGSGPERWTVWSKQGYILEYGDSSNTRTSAAGRVEPAAWKLSSRRDRFDNRIQYHYRKDGGLSVPDFIEYSVHRVEFEYEARPDNLNAYQFGERRDLGIRLASLNILSDGEKLREYRFAYEIDETLPFSRISAIQLCDGLGECSPPTRFEWNESTGFDFFNDPSILTGNTFSSYALGDLNQDGLTDLCYLDHGLYCGLSSGNHPAGYSKWADRLDAKHWHKPKISGTFMLLDLNGDMKVDYCIQDNSGIMCGLSDGQRFNNSHYWTKTFNRRDTLRFSDINSDGYVDICKFGNDGVSCVLNKKGKRFGPLVTLSESGWPAGSDDIKNNTLNFTDINTGKAFTPLKKWADVTYEWGTDEDLEKNHNDNSLNLLDINVDGRADVCSGSGNEAFSCALNNGKDFDVMRKYASLKPSVDVMTLYDGTKVMPKENPLLMADINNDGSPDVCYRSYKGINCTIGNDNMANLLVAVTTGYGARTEFEYGRLSDEDLYERYEDAVAPVFDMQGVTRVVRSISSSDGIGGMNRISYHYAGLKTHKDDGSLGFAEVSSHNHTANRKHITRYYQLGDFSGRVREIEELVGDVVILRNRLTYREMPMVYDNVVSVQPHTQVLEHYELDGSHIKTEQTNHAEYDEYGNALRMVVEINGENGDFVRKETNSVYRNDESAWLIGKPLNVEVTHSTRDGTLTRSTSFDYDNVTGALRREVIEPGSSLSLTSEFEYDDYGNRTGTVLSGQGVQSRHSSATYDSSGRFPINRANALGHRETIEYDPRCGLPVKQTGPNGISTHWGYDGLCRKITERRADGTET
;
A
#
# COMPACT_ATOMS: atom_id res chain seq x y z
N MET A 1 4.16 -3.77 31.87
CA MET A 1 3.18 -4.38 32.82
C MET A 1 1.84 -3.59 32.94
N ASP A 2 1.65 -2.46 32.23
CA ASP A 2 0.41 -1.65 32.30
C ASP A 2 -0.44 -1.58 31.01
N MET A 3 -0.28 -2.51 30.06
CA MET A 3 -1.35 -2.88 29.12
C MET A 3 -2.27 -3.98 29.66
N ARG A 4 -1.82 -4.74 30.67
CA ARG A 4 -2.63 -5.79 31.32
C ARG A 4 -3.57 -5.27 32.40
N LEU A 5 -3.40 -4.03 32.88
CA LEU A 5 -4.38 -3.37 33.75
C LEU A 5 -5.45 -2.58 32.97
N ALA A 6 -5.15 -2.15 31.74
CA ALA A 6 -6.19 -1.68 30.81
C ALA A 6 -7.27 -2.77 30.57
N ALA A 7 -6.90 -4.05 30.66
CA ALA A 7 -7.85 -5.17 30.59
C ALA A 7 -8.87 -5.21 31.77
N ARG A 8 -8.60 -4.56 32.91
CA ARG A 8 -9.61 -4.34 33.95
C ARG A 8 -10.54 -3.15 33.63
N PHE A 9 -10.06 -2.16 32.87
CA PHE A 9 -10.87 -1.06 32.32
C PHE A 9 -11.74 -1.52 31.13
N SER A 10 -11.36 -2.60 30.42
CA SER A 10 -12.13 -3.21 29.33
C SER A 10 -13.40 -3.97 29.77
N GLY A 11 -13.61 -4.23 31.06
CA GLY A 11 -14.84 -4.87 31.55
C GLY A 11 -16.10 -4.01 31.37
N VAL A 12 -15.92 -2.70 31.19
CA VAL A 12 -17.00 -1.71 30.98
C VAL A 12 -17.02 -1.23 29.52
N PHE A 13 -15.86 -1.13 28.87
CA PHE A 13 -15.69 -0.80 27.45
C PHE A 13 -15.50 -2.06 26.57
N CYS A 14 -16.50 -2.95 26.55
CA CYS A 14 -16.54 -4.01 25.53
C CYS A 14 -17.29 -3.47 24.30
N ALA A 15 -16.63 -2.60 23.54
CA ALA A 15 -16.95 -2.37 22.13
C ALA A 15 -16.06 -3.31 21.31
N SER A 16 -16.28 -4.62 21.46
CA SER A 16 -15.69 -5.58 20.54
C SER A 16 -16.57 -5.58 19.30
N LEU A 17 -16.20 -4.77 18.29
CA LEU A 17 -16.30 -5.28 16.93
C LEU A 17 -15.56 -6.61 16.96
N ILE A 18 -16.29 -7.72 16.96
CA ILE A 18 -15.69 -9.04 16.80
C ILE A 18 -15.18 -9.09 15.37
N PHE A 19 -13.98 -8.55 15.16
CA PHE A 19 -13.14 -8.98 14.06
C PHE A 19 -12.72 -10.39 14.42
N ILE A 20 -13.33 -11.37 13.75
CA ILE A 20 -12.85 -12.73 13.78
C ILE A 20 -11.51 -12.65 13.07
N SER A 21 -10.41 -12.66 13.85
CA SER A 21 -9.09 -12.88 13.29
C SER A 21 -9.15 -14.20 12.54
N ASN A 22 -8.73 -14.21 11.27
CA ASN A 22 -8.33 -15.46 10.64
C ASN A 22 -7.40 -16.17 11.62
N ALA A 23 -7.69 -17.43 11.94
CA ALA A 23 -6.85 -18.20 12.86
C ALA A 23 -5.42 -18.18 12.31
N THR A 24 -4.56 -17.35 12.89
CA THR A 24 -3.14 -17.38 12.59
C THR A 24 -2.57 -18.60 13.30
N ALA A 25 -1.90 -19.45 12.53
CA ALA A 25 -1.23 -20.62 13.03
C ALA A 25 0.04 -20.17 13.79
N ASN A 26 -0.12 -19.59 14.98
CA ASN A 26 1.01 -19.30 15.87
C ASN A 26 1.26 -20.55 16.73
N ASN A 27 1.97 -21.52 16.16
CA ASN A 27 2.57 -22.64 16.90
C ASN A 27 4.07 -22.37 17.11
N GLY A 28 4.39 -21.17 17.59
CA GLY A 28 5.77 -20.74 17.77
C GLY A 28 6.52 -21.60 18.78
N LEU A 29 7.57 -22.25 18.29
CA LEU A 29 8.61 -22.81 19.14
C LEU A 29 9.28 -21.66 19.90
N VAL A 30 9.35 -21.77 21.23
CA VAL A 30 9.94 -20.76 22.10
C VAL A 30 11.37 -20.44 21.64
N GLY A 31 11.63 -19.18 21.31
CA GLY A 31 12.93 -18.69 20.83
C GLY A 31 13.13 -18.69 19.32
N SER A 32 12.10 -18.98 18.53
CA SER A 32 12.10 -18.77 17.07
C SER A 32 11.72 -17.33 16.69
N LEU A 33 12.32 -16.81 15.63
CA LEU A 33 11.98 -15.51 15.05
C LEU A 33 10.85 -15.72 14.03
N GLU A 34 9.61 -15.69 14.53
CA GLU A 34 8.40 -15.96 13.74
C GLU A 34 7.62 -14.67 13.46
N GLY A 35 7.20 -14.51 12.22
CA GLY A 35 6.34 -13.43 11.76
C GLY A 35 4.94 -13.94 11.43
N GLU A 36 3.99 -13.02 11.39
CA GLU A 36 2.58 -13.30 11.12
C GLU A 36 2.27 -13.08 9.63
N ALA A 37 1.66 -14.08 8.99
CA ALA A 37 1.18 -14.00 7.62
C ALA A 37 -0.34 -13.75 7.60
N GLN A 38 -0.77 -12.75 6.84
CA GLN A 38 -2.18 -12.47 6.60
C GLN A 38 -2.43 -12.12 5.13
N VAL A 39 -3.68 -12.32 4.69
CA VAL A 39 -4.13 -11.90 3.37
C VAL A 39 -5.03 -10.68 3.53
N ASN A 40 -4.63 -9.57 2.89
CA ASN A 40 -5.36 -8.32 2.89
C ASN A 40 -5.77 -7.95 1.47
N GLN A 41 -7.07 -8.01 1.18
CA GLN A 41 -7.64 -7.71 -0.16
C GLN A 41 -6.84 -8.41 -1.28
N GLY A 42 -6.62 -9.71 -1.13
CA GLY A 42 -5.88 -10.55 -2.08
C GLY A 42 -4.36 -10.53 -1.96
N THR A 43 -3.77 -9.61 -1.19
CA THR A 43 -2.31 -9.48 -1.09
C THR A 43 -1.76 -10.14 0.16
N LEU A 44 -0.58 -10.77 0.05
CA LEU A 44 0.16 -11.29 1.21
C LEU A 44 0.79 -10.14 1.98
N ASP A 45 0.48 -10.03 3.26
CA ASP A 45 1.24 -9.22 4.21
C ASP A 45 1.89 -10.15 5.24
N TYR A 46 3.22 -10.20 5.28
CA TYR A 46 3.99 -10.95 6.27
C TYR A 46 4.73 -9.97 7.18
N THR A 47 4.50 -10.02 8.49
CA THR A 47 5.07 -9.05 9.44
C THR A 47 5.89 -9.74 10.51
N LEU A 48 7.16 -9.35 10.62
CA LEU A 48 8.07 -9.77 11.66
C LEU A 48 8.36 -8.60 12.62
N PRO A 49 7.83 -8.62 13.87
CA PRO A 49 8.08 -7.54 14.82
C PRO A 49 9.56 -7.50 15.24
N VAL A 50 10.09 -6.30 15.45
CA VAL A 50 11.39 -6.11 16.08
C VAL A 50 11.15 -5.98 17.59
N ASP A 51 11.61 -6.96 18.37
CA ASP A 51 11.48 -6.93 19.82
C ASP A 51 12.41 -5.86 20.42
N LEU A 52 11.80 -4.74 20.83
CA LEU A 52 12.47 -3.59 21.44
C LEU A 52 12.14 -3.51 22.93
N PRO A 53 13.12 -3.17 23.80
CA PRO A 53 12.86 -3.02 25.22
C PRO A 53 11.88 -1.87 25.50
N GLU A 54 10.99 -2.05 26.49
CA GLU A 54 10.01 -1.04 26.88
C GLU A 54 10.70 0.19 27.50
N GLY A 55 10.32 1.40 27.06
CA GLY A 55 10.63 2.64 27.75
C GLY A 55 9.65 2.95 28.89
N PRO A 56 9.82 4.10 29.58
CA PRO A 56 8.95 4.54 30.66
C PRO A 56 7.51 4.63 30.18
N ASN A 57 6.56 4.26 31.05
CA ASN A 57 5.14 4.25 30.71
C ASN A 57 4.80 3.43 29.44
N GLY A 58 5.64 2.45 29.09
CA GLY A 58 5.49 1.62 27.89
C GLY A 58 5.83 2.32 26.57
N LEU A 59 6.40 3.54 26.61
CA LEU A 59 6.75 4.29 25.41
C LEU A 59 7.96 3.66 24.71
N SER A 60 7.73 3.04 23.56
CA SER A 60 8.77 2.46 22.71
C SER A 60 8.44 2.68 21.22
N PRO A 61 9.44 2.66 20.31
CA PRO A 61 9.20 2.69 18.87
C PRO A 61 8.45 1.42 18.43
N GLY A 62 7.46 1.55 17.55
CA GLY A 62 6.78 0.39 16.96
C GLY A 62 7.45 -0.03 15.65
N LEU A 63 8.56 -0.75 15.71
CA LEU A 63 9.29 -1.22 14.52
C LEU A 63 8.92 -2.66 14.14
N SER A 64 8.71 -2.92 12.85
CA SER A 64 8.62 -4.27 12.30
C SER A 64 9.19 -4.35 10.88
N ILE A 65 9.60 -5.53 10.47
CA ILE A 65 9.99 -5.85 9.11
C ILE A 65 8.75 -6.44 8.43
N SER A 66 8.20 -5.75 7.43
CA SER A 66 7.02 -6.23 6.72
C SER A 66 7.32 -6.52 5.26
N TYR A 67 6.89 -7.69 4.79
CA TYR A 67 6.83 -8.06 3.39
C TYR A 67 5.41 -7.88 2.87
N SER A 68 5.30 -7.31 1.67
CA SER A 68 4.11 -7.31 0.84
C SER A 68 4.58 -7.17 -0.60
N PRO A 69 4.03 -7.90 -1.58
CA PRO A 69 4.43 -7.74 -2.98
C PRO A 69 4.12 -6.34 -3.53
N ARG A 70 3.29 -5.54 -2.83
CA ARG A 70 3.04 -4.13 -3.16
C ARG A 70 4.10 -3.16 -2.61
N ASN A 71 4.94 -3.60 -1.67
CA ASN A 71 5.98 -2.72 -1.13
C ASN A 71 7.05 -2.47 -2.21
N PRO A 72 7.46 -1.21 -2.41
CA PRO A 72 8.50 -0.89 -3.39
C PRO A 72 9.86 -1.43 -2.93
N ASN A 73 10.78 -1.57 -3.88
CA ASN A 73 12.16 -1.93 -3.57
C ASN A 73 12.86 -0.81 -2.77
N GLY A 74 13.28 -1.14 -1.55
CA GLY A 74 13.80 -0.17 -0.58
C GLY A 74 15.12 -0.61 0.06
N VAL A 75 15.41 -0.05 1.24
CA VAL A 75 16.63 -0.40 2.02
C VAL A 75 16.64 -1.84 2.50
N LEU A 76 15.51 -2.54 2.48
CA LEU A 76 15.40 -3.96 2.81
C LEU A 76 15.24 -4.87 1.58
N GLY A 77 15.41 -4.32 0.37
CA GLY A 77 15.19 -5.07 -0.88
C GLY A 77 13.75 -5.00 -1.39
N ILE A 78 13.45 -5.78 -2.42
CA ILE A 78 12.11 -5.83 -3.04
C ILE A 78 11.08 -6.48 -2.10
N GLY A 79 9.87 -5.91 -2.04
CA GLY A 79 8.77 -6.42 -1.22
C GLY A 79 8.90 -6.19 0.29
N PHE A 80 10.11 -5.98 0.83
CA PHE A 80 10.33 -5.73 2.25
C PHE A 80 10.47 -4.24 2.58
N LYS A 81 9.84 -3.81 3.68
CA LYS A 81 10.01 -2.48 4.27
C LYS A 81 10.13 -2.53 5.78
N LEU A 82 10.75 -1.50 6.35
CA LEU A 82 10.72 -1.23 7.78
C LEU A 82 9.47 -0.41 8.08
N THR A 83 8.64 -0.89 9.01
CA THR A 83 7.49 -0.14 9.53
C THR A 83 7.89 0.64 10.78
N GLY A 84 7.06 1.62 11.16
CA GLY A 84 7.31 2.50 12.30
C GLY A 84 7.92 3.86 11.93
N GLU A 85 8.20 4.08 10.64
CA GLU A 85 8.37 5.43 10.10
C GLU A 85 7.02 6.11 9.86
N SER A 86 6.99 7.44 9.97
CA SER A 86 5.85 8.28 9.59
C SER A 86 6.35 9.57 8.93
N ALA A 87 5.56 10.12 8.02
CA ALA A 87 5.88 11.36 7.33
C ALA A 87 4.65 12.15 6.90
N ILE A 88 4.77 13.46 6.94
CA ILE A 88 3.92 14.36 6.16
C ILE A 88 4.59 14.57 4.80
N THR A 89 3.83 14.50 3.72
CA THR A 89 4.32 14.63 2.35
C THR A 89 3.45 15.60 1.56
N ARG A 90 4.02 16.26 0.55
CA ARG A 90 3.20 16.87 -0.51
C ARG A 90 2.58 15.75 -1.35
N CYS A 91 1.30 15.86 -1.66
CA CYS A 91 0.56 14.92 -2.49
C CYS A 91 -0.26 15.66 -3.56
N PRO A 92 -0.65 15.00 -4.66
CA PRO A 92 -1.47 15.59 -5.72
C PRO A 92 -2.83 16.06 -5.20
N ALA A 93 -3.38 17.12 -5.80
CA ALA A 93 -4.78 17.51 -5.66
C ALA A 93 -5.66 16.52 -6.44
N ASN A 94 -6.80 16.14 -5.86
CA ASN A 94 -7.76 15.26 -6.50
C ASN A 94 -9.12 15.96 -6.69
N LYS A 95 -9.89 15.51 -7.68
CA LYS A 95 -11.11 16.20 -8.07
C LYS A 95 -12.23 16.09 -7.04
N GLU A 96 -12.31 14.97 -6.34
CA GLU A 96 -13.37 14.70 -5.36
C GLU A 96 -13.29 15.69 -4.18
N VAL A 97 -12.09 15.90 -3.65
CA VAL A 97 -11.83 16.73 -2.49
C VAL A 97 -11.53 18.19 -2.87
N ASP A 98 -10.72 18.42 -3.90
CA ASP A 98 -10.21 19.75 -4.25
C ASP A 98 -10.97 20.41 -5.42
N GLY A 99 -11.88 19.69 -6.09
CA GLY A 99 -12.62 20.16 -7.27
C GLY A 99 -11.82 20.16 -8.57
N GLU A 100 -10.52 19.89 -8.50
CA GLU A 100 -9.60 19.81 -9.64
C GLU A 100 -8.51 18.75 -9.42
N ARG A 101 -7.97 18.20 -10.52
CA ARG A 101 -6.77 17.35 -10.50
C ARG A 101 -5.54 18.23 -10.68
N GLY A 102 -4.47 17.94 -9.94
CA GLY A 102 -3.18 18.60 -10.15
C GLY A 102 -2.02 17.91 -9.44
N GLY A 103 -0.88 17.79 -10.12
CA GLY A 103 0.35 17.27 -9.54
C GLY A 103 1.00 18.23 -8.53
N VAL A 104 2.07 17.75 -7.88
CA VAL A 104 2.86 18.55 -6.92
C VAL A 104 3.74 19.56 -7.67
N GLY A 105 3.38 20.85 -7.59
CA GLY A 105 4.02 21.97 -8.27
C GLY A 105 5.08 22.71 -7.43
N PHE A 106 5.16 22.44 -6.12
CA PHE A 106 5.92 23.23 -5.14
C PHE A 106 5.46 24.68 -5.11
N ASP A 107 4.14 24.87 -5.10
CA ASP A 107 3.47 26.17 -4.99
C ASP A 107 2.34 26.09 -3.93
N ASN A 108 1.56 27.16 -3.81
CA ASN A 108 0.46 27.26 -2.85
C ASN A 108 -0.80 26.47 -3.25
N ARG A 109 -0.78 25.74 -4.37
CA ARG A 109 -1.86 24.82 -4.77
C ARG A 109 -1.56 23.38 -4.36
N ASP A 110 -0.37 23.12 -3.84
CA ASP A 110 -0.01 21.80 -3.36
C ASP A 110 -0.83 21.41 -2.13
N ARG A 111 -1.02 20.09 -2.03
CA ARG A 111 -1.79 19.43 -0.99
C ARG A 111 -0.87 18.61 -0.11
N TYR A 112 -1.30 18.34 1.11
CA TYR A 112 -0.51 17.62 2.10
C TYR A 112 -1.20 16.32 2.51
N CYS A 113 -0.39 15.30 2.80
CA CYS A 113 -0.84 13.99 3.23
C CYS A 113 0.00 13.49 4.42
N LEU A 114 -0.65 13.02 5.48
CA LEU A 114 0.00 12.33 6.60
C LEU A 114 -0.06 10.82 6.34
N ASP A 115 1.09 10.17 6.16
CA ASP A 115 1.17 8.73 5.87
C ASP A 115 0.26 8.30 4.69
N GLY A 116 0.14 9.17 3.68
CA GLY A 116 -0.71 8.99 2.51
C GLY A 116 -2.16 9.45 2.68
N GLN A 117 -2.62 9.75 3.90
CA GLN A 117 -3.96 10.28 4.17
C GLN A 117 -4.03 11.78 3.90
N ARG A 118 -4.92 12.19 2.99
CA ARG A 118 -5.12 13.59 2.58
C ARG A 118 -5.51 14.49 3.77
N LEU A 119 -4.85 15.64 3.89
CA LEU A 119 -5.07 16.66 4.93
C LEU A 119 -5.93 17.83 4.43
N ILE A 120 -6.98 18.18 5.16
CA ILE A 120 -7.86 19.32 4.87
C ILE A 120 -7.54 20.46 5.83
N ALA A 121 -7.19 21.64 5.29
CA ALA A 121 -7.01 22.84 6.09
C ALA A 121 -8.38 23.30 6.63
N ILE A 122 -8.53 23.31 7.96
CA ILE A 122 -9.79 23.68 8.63
C ILE A 122 -9.73 25.08 9.26
N ALA A 123 -8.52 25.60 9.50
CA ALA A 123 -8.29 26.97 9.94
C ALA A 123 -6.93 27.45 9.40
N GLY A 124 -6.90 28.56 8.67
CA GLY A 124 -5.72 29.05 7.97
C GLY A 124 -5.81 28.84 6.46
N GLN A 125 -4.67 28.83 5.77
CA GLN A 125 -4.57 28.60 4.33
C GLN A 125 -3.56 27.48 4.08
N ASP A 126 -3.83 26.62 3.10
CA ASP A 126 -2.97 25.47 2.81
C ASP A 126 -1.49 25.86 2.67
N GLY A 127 -0.64 25.30 3.55
CA GLY A 127 0.81 25.46 3.55
C GLY A 127 1.34 26.68 4.29
N GLU A 128 0.48 27.54 4.82
CA GLU A 128 0.88 28.73 5.59
C GLU A 128 1.10 28.41 7.07
N ASP A 129 1.95 29.20 7.72
CA ASP A 129 2.24 29.08 9.17
C ASP A 129 0.97 29.20 10.03
N GLY A 130 0.85 28.31 11.02
CA GLY A 130 -0.29 28.27 11.94
C GLY A 130 -1.55 27.66 11.35
N THR A 131 -1.49 27.03 10.16
CA THR A 131 -2.65 26.37 9.56
C THR A 131 -2.90 25.04 10.26
N GLU A 132 -4.16 24.83 10.66
CA GLU A 132 -4.65 23.62 11.31
C GLU A 132 -5.37 22.72 10.31
N TYR A 133 -5.14 21.41 10.43
CA TYR A 133 -5.64 20.39 9.52
C TYR A 133 -6.34 19.22 10.23
N ARG A 134 -7.19 18.53 9.45
CA ARG A 134 -7.75 17.19 9.73
C ARG A 134 -7.49 16.25 8.57
N THR A 135 -7.66 14.95 8.76
CA THR A 135 -7.63 13.97 7.67
C THR A 135 -9.01 13.89 7.00
N VAL A 136 -9.06 13.63 5.68
CA VAL A 136 -10.34 13.44 4.96
C VAL A 136 -11.18 12.35 5.61
N ALA A 137 -10.62 11.14 5.74
CA ALA A 137 -11.17 10.15 6.65
C ALA A 137 -10.78 10.54 8.08
N GLU A 138 -11.71 11.11 8.83
CA GLU A 138 -11.43 11.70 10.14
C GLU A 138 -10.85 10.66 11.11
N SER A 139 -9.68 10.99 11.64
CA SER A 139 -8.93 10.14 12.58
C SER A 139 -8.78 10.79 13.96
N TYR A 140 -9.39 11.96 14.15
CA TYR A 140 -9.37 12.80 15.36
C TYR A 140 -7.96 13.20 15.79
N VAL A 141 -7.07 13.29 14.81
CA VAL A 141 -5.75 13.88 14.98
C VAL A 141 -5.85 15.37 14.69
N ARG A 142 -5.20 16.19 15.52
CA ARG A 142 -5.00 17.60 15.20
C ARG A 142 -3.62 17.76 14.60
N ILE A 143 -3.52 18.42 13.47
CA ILE A 143 -2.24 18.70 12.82
C ILE A 143 -2.12 20.21 12.68
N GLU A 144 -0.97 20.77 12.99
CA GLU A 144 -0.67 22.18 12.83
C GLU A 144 0.67 22.34 12.09
N SER A 145 0.69 23.27 11.14
CA SER A 145 1.87 23.66 10.39
C SER A 145 2.58 24.83 11.07
N HIS A 146 3.91 24.85 10.97
CA HIS A 146 4.73 25.88 11.61
C HIS A 146 5.86 26.36 10.72
N GLY A 147 6.10 27.67 10.75
CA GLY A 147 7.10 28.37 9.94
C GLY A 147 6.81 28.27 8.44
N SER A 148 7.66 28.92 7.66
CA SER A 148 7.59 28.86 6.19
C SER A 148 8.99 28.61 5.64
N LEU A 149 9.11 27.62 4.76
CA LEU A 149 10.32 27.30 4.02
C LEU A 149 9.98 27.19 2.53
N GLY A 150 10.16 28.30 1.82
CA GLY A 150 9.71 28.46 0.43
C GLY A 150 8.19 28.52 0.34
N SER A 151 7.55 27.71 -0.49
CA SER A 151 6.09 27.65 -0.67
C SER A 151 5.34 26.69 0.27
N GLY A 152 5.93 26.30 1.41
CA GLY A 152 5.20 25.49 2.39
C GLY A 152 5.83 25.47 3.76
N PRO A 153 5.29 24.65 4.68
CA PRO A 153 5.65 24.71 6.09
C PRO A 153 7.09 24.33 6.37
N GLU A 154 7.67 24.94 7.39
CA GLU A 154 9.01 24.57 7.84
C GLU A 154 8.98 23.21 8.57
N ARG A 155 8.00 23.02 9.45
CA ARG A 155 7.81 21.84 10.32
C ARG A 155 6.33 21.67 10.69
N TRP A 156 6.01 20.57 11.36
CA TRP A 156 4.63 20.25 11.76
C TRP A 156 4.56 19.69 13.18
N THR A 157 3.43 19.91 13.84
CA THR A 157 3.05 19.24 15.09
C THR A 157 1.76 18.46 14.89
N VAL A 158 1.72 17.22 15.37
CA VAL A 158 0.53 16.36 15.33
C VAL A 158 0.18 15.91 16.74
N TRP A 159 -1.06 16.12 17.16
CA TRP A 159 -1.62 15.59 18.41
C TRP A 159 -2.55 14.43 18.09
N SER A 160 -2.23 13.25 18.62
CA SER A 160 -3.04 12.06 18.43
C SER A 160 -4.19 12.02 19.44
N LYS A 161 -5.29 11.34 19.09
CA LYS A 161 -6.42 11.09 20.01
C LYS A 161 -5.99 10.35 21.30
N GLN A 162 -4.94 9.52 21.21
CA GLN A 162 -4.38 8.79 22.36
C GLN A 162 -3.54 9.69 23.28
N GLY A 163 -3.30 10.96 22.91
CA GLY A 163 -2.54 11.91 23.69
C GLY A 163 -1.05 11.94 23.38
N TYR A 164 -0.58 11.36 22.27
CA TYR A 164 0.81 11.58 21.84
C TYR A 164 0.95 12.92 21.13
N ILE A 165 2.12 13.52 21.23
CA ILE A 165 2.51 14.71 20.46
C ILE A 165 3.70 14.32 19.59
N LEU A 166 3.54 14.48 18.28
CA LEU A 166 4.51 14.11 17.27
C LEU A 166 5.01 15.37 16.55
N GLU A 167 6.31 15.44 16.29
CA GLU A 167 6.95 16.57 15.62
C GLU A 167 7.61 16.09 14.33
N TYR A 168 7.49 16.85 13.25
CA TYR A 168 7.99 16.47 11.93
C TYR A 168 8.86 17.57 11.32
N GLY A 169 9.97 17.19 10.69
CA GLY A 169 10.84 18.06 9.91
C GLY A 169 11.59 19.14 10.70
N ASP A 170 11.97 18.84 11.95
CA ASP A 170 12.71 19.76 12.83
C ASP A 170 14.12 20.17 12.36
N SER A 171 14.67 19.46 11.36
CA SER A 171 16.04 19.62 10.87
C SER A 171 16.12 19.38 9.36
N SER A 172 17.26 19.67 8.74
CA SER A 172 17.46 19.37 7.31
C SER A 172 17.49 17.86 7.01
N ASN A 173 17.86 17.02 7.99
CA ASN A 173 17.90 15.57 7.78
C ASN A 173 16.51 14.94 7.86
N THR A 174 15.60 15.52 8.64
CA THR A 174 14.19 15.14 8.71
C THR A 174 13.33 15.77 7.61
N ARG A 175 13.92 16.53 6.68
CA ARG A 175 13.24 17.12 5.53
C ARG A 175 13.82 16.64 4.22
N THR A 176 12.98 16.23 3.27
CA THR A 176 13.41 15.87 1.91
C THR A 176 13.02 16.99 0.97
N SER A 177 13.98 17.79 0.51
CA SER A 177 13.75 18.92 -0.42
C SER A 177 13.90 18.52 -1.89
N ALA A 178 13.33 19.30 -2.80
CA ALA A 178 13.48 19.11 -4.25
C ALA A 178 14.72 19.84 -4.83
N ALA A 179 15.02 19.60 -6.11
CA ALA A 179 16.23 20.08 -6.81
C ALA A 179 16.42 21.57 -6.74
N GLY A 180 17.54 22.01 -6.16
CA GLY A 180 17.88 23.43 -6.06
C GLY A 180 16.82 24.26 -5.34
N ARG A 181 15.98 23.61 -4.52
CA ARG A 181 14.86 24.21 -3.80
C ARG A 181 15.05 24.07 -2.31
N VAL A 182 14.57 25.08 -1.59
CA VAL A 182 14.53 25.05 -0.13
C VAL A 182 13.27 24.35 0.37
N GLU A 183 12.20 24.36 -0.44
CA GLU A 183 10.91 23.76 -0.16
C GLU A 183 11.02 22.25 0.09
N PRO A 184 10.54 21.75 1.25
CA PRO A 184 10.43 20.33 1.48
C PRO A 184 9.29 19.71 0.65
N ALA A 185 9.56 18.51 0.13
CA ALA A 185 8.57 17.60 -0.42
C ALA A 185 8.02 16.64 0.65
N ALA A 186 8.81 16.37 1.70
CA ALA A 186 8.42 15.52 2.83
C ALA A 186 9.08 15.97 4.14
N TRP A 187 8.36 15.77 5.25
CA TRP A 187 8.76 16.00 6.63
C TRP A 187 8.65 14.67 7.39
N LYS A 188 9.79 14.06 7.72
CA LYS A 188 9.89 12.81 8.48
C LYS A 188 9.64 13.05 9.97
N LEU A 189 9.05 12.07 10.65
CA LEU A 189 8.87 12.06 12.10
C LEU A 189 10.21 12.30 12.80
N SER A 190 10.30 13.35 13.59
CA SER A 190 11.51 13.77 14.31
C SER A 190 11.44 13.39 15.79
N SER A 191 10.27 13.55 16.42
CA SER A 191 10.06 13.14 17.80
C SER A 191 8.63 12.66 18.04
N ARG A 192 8.46 11.75 19.01
CA ARG A 192 7.17 11.39 19.59
C ARG A 192 7.28 11.46 21.10
N ARG A 193 6.44 12.26 21.73
CA ARG A 193 6.36 12.38 23.19
C ARG A 193 4.99 12.01 23.73
N ASP A 194 4.95 11.45 24.94
CA ASP A 194 3.72 11.29 25.70
C ASP A 194 3.40 12.56 26.52
N ARG A 195 2.39 12.50 27.39
CA ARG A 195 1.97 13.65 28.21
C ARG A 195 2.76 13.82 29.51
N PHE A 196 3.70 12.92 29.78
CA PHE A 196 4.66 13.00 30.87
C PHE A 196 6.05 13.45 30.36
N ASP A 197 6.12 13.89 29.10
CA ASP A 197 7.33 14.33 28.39
C ASP A 197 8.39 13.22 28.18
N ASN A 198 7.99 11.94 28.36
CA ASN A 198 8.79 10.83 27.86
C ASN A 198 8.88 10.94 26.34
N ARG A 199 10.08 10.75 25.77
CA ARG A 199 10.33 11.04 24.36
C ARG A 199 11.04 9.91 23.63
N ILE A 200 10.63 9.70 22.39
CA ILE A 200 11.36 8.97 21.35
C ILE A 200 11.87 9.99 20.34
N GLN A 201 13.14 9.95 20.00
CA GLN A 201 13.80 10.80 19.02
C GLN A 201 14.26 9.98 17.82
N TYR A 202 13.98 10.47 16.62
CA TYR A 202 14.27 9.79 15.37
C TYR A 202 15.33 10.59 14.60
N HIS A 203 16.49 9.98 14.39
CA HIS A 203 17.61 10.60 13.70
C HIS A 203 17.78 9.97 12.33
N TYR A 204 18.04 10.83 11.34
CA TYR A 204 18.20 10.45 9.94
C TYR A 204 19.52 10.99 9.40
N ARG A 205 20.01 10.35 8.36
CA ARG A 205 21.14 10.81 7.55
C ARG A 205 20.77 10.90 6.08
N LYS A 206 21.53 11.71 5.34
CA LYS A 206 21.38 11.87 3.89
C LYS A 206 22.26 10.87 3.16
N ASP A 207 21.69 10.10 2.25
CA ASP A 207 22.41 9.16 1.38
C ASP A 207 21.77 9.14 -0.02
N GLY A 208 22.55 9.40 -1.07
CA GLY A 208 22.04 9.42 -2.45
C GLY A 208 20.83 10.33 -2.70
N GLY A 209 20.69 11.40 -1.92
CA GLY A 209 19.54 12.31 -1.96
C GLY A 209 18.32 11.86 -1.14
N LEU A 210 18.36 10.70 -0.50
CA LEU A 210 17.32 10.18 0.38
C LEU A 210 17.62 10.53 1.84
N SER A 211 16.57 10.67 2.65
CA SER A 211 16.68 10.66 4.13
C SER A 211 16.38 9.25 4.63
N VAL A 212 17.39 8.56 5.14
CA VAL A 212 17.28 7.22 5.72
C VAL A 212 17.46 7.27 7.24
N PRO A 213 16.81 6.39 8.02
CA PRO A 213 17.06 6.28 9.46
C PRO A 213 18.54 6.08 9.76
N ASP A 214 19.05 6.69 10.82
CA ASP A 214 20.42 6.53 11.29
C ASP A 214 20.42 5.86 12.66
N PHE A 215 19.67 6.43 13.61
CA PHE A 215 19.35 5.79 14.88
C PHE A 215 18.07 6.35 15.50
N ILE A 216 17.47 5.60 16.42
CA ILE A 216 16.34 6.03 17.24
C ILE A 216 16.73 5.94 18.71
N GLU A 217 16.49 6.99 19.47
CA GLU A 217 16.80 7.07 20.91
C GLU A 217 15.53 7.24 21.74
N TYR A 218 15.44 6.51 22.84
CA TYR A 218 14.36 6.64 23.81
C TYR A 218 14.78 6.07 25.16
N SER A 219 14.48 6.77 26.26
CA SER A 219 14.95 6.36 27.60
C SER A 219 16.47 6.12 27.60
N VAL A 220 16.92 4.94 28.03
CA VAL A 220 18.32 4.49 27.99
C VAL A 220 18.65 3.65 26.74
N HIS A 221 17.72 3.55 25.80
CA HIS A 221 17.79 2.66 24.65
C HIS A 221 18.12 3.41 23.35
N ARG A 222 18.81 2.70 22.47
CA ARG A 222 19.15 3.19 21.13
C ARG A 222 19.03 2.05 20.12
N VAL A 223 18.37 2.31 18.99
CA VAL A 223 18.30 1.40 17.85
C VAL A 223 19.11 2.00 16.73
N GLU A 224 20.17 1.34 16.29
CA GLU A 224 21.08 1.82 15.24
C GLU A 224 20.86 1.05 13.94
N PHE A 225 20.83 1.79 12.83
CA PHE A 225 20.60 1.27 11.49
C PHE A 225 21.94 1.20 10.75
N GLU A 226 22.48 -0.01 10.61
CA GLU A 226 23.73 -0.21 9.89
C GLU A 226 23.46 -0.62 8.46
N TYR A 227 24.14 0.06 7.53
CA TYR A 227 23.92 -0.12 6.09
C TYR A 227 25.19 -0.61 5.41
N GLU A 228 25.00 -1.40 4.37
CA GLU A 228 26.04 -1.79 3.42
C GLU A 228 25.70 -1.31 2.00
N ALA A 229 26.69 -1.27 1.11
CA ALA A 229 26.46 -1.00 -0.29
C ALA A 229 25.64 -2.13 -0.91
N ARG A 230 24.60 -1.79 -1.66
CA ARG A 230 23.85 -2.78 -2.43
C ARG A 230 24.48 -2.97 -3.82
N PRO A 231 24.47 -4.18 -4.39
CA PRO A 231 25.01 -4.44 -5.72
C PRO A 231 24.07 -3.96 -6.84
N ASP A 232 22.77 -3.79 -6.55
CA ASP A 232 21.69 -3.43 -7.46
C ASP A 232 21.23 -1.98 -7.23
N ASN A 233 22.12 -1.03 -7.53
CA ASN A 233 21.85 0.40 -7.31
C ASN A 233 20.60 0.86 -8.07
N LEU A 234 19.60 1.32 -7.33
CA LEU A 234 18.38 1.87 -7.91
C LEU A 234 18.52 3.38 -8.02
N ASN A 235 18.05 3.93 -9.13
CA ASN A 235 17.90 5.37 -9.26
C ASN A 235 16.53 5.73 -9.81
N ALA A 236 16.04 6.89 -9.38
CA ALA A 236 14.76 7.45 -9.81
C ALA A 236 14.88 8.98 -9.82
N TYR A 237 14.07 9.64 -10.64
CA TYR A 237 13.91 11.09 -10.57
C TYR A 237 12.67 11.42 -9.75
N GLN A 238 12.84 12.21 -8.70
CA GLN A 238 11.75 12.69 -7.88
C GLN A 238 11.83 14.22 -7.76
N PHE A 239 10.76 14.91 -8.16
CA PHE A 239 10.64 16.37 -8.05
C PHE A 239 11.75 17.19 -8.75
N GLY A 240 12.39 16.61 -9.77
CA GLY A 240 13.48 17.23 -10.50
C GLY A 240 14.89 16.76 -10.10
N GLU A 241 15.05 15.97 -9.04
CA GLU A 241 16.35 15.41 -8.64
C GLU A 241 16.45 13.93 -8.94
N ARG A 242 17.65 13.52 -9.36
CA ARG A 242 18.07 12.13 -9.27
C ARG A 242 18.21 11.74 -7.80
N ARG A 243 17.58 10.64 -7.44
CA ARG A 243 17.72 9.92 -6.17
C ARG A 243 18.39 8.60 -6.47
N ASP A 244 19.44 8.28 -5.72
CA ASP A 244 20.17 7.04 -5.81
C ASP A 244 19.98 6.27 -4.50
N LEU A 245 19.40 5.08 -4.56
CA LEU A 245 19.42 4.13 -3.47
C LEU A 245 20.59 3.18 -3.71
N GLY A 246 21.75 3.51 -3.15
CA GLY A 246 22.99 2.72 -3.26
C GLY A 246 23.30 1.86 -2.04
N ILE A 247 22.41 1.86 -1.05
CA ILE A 247 22.58 1.17 0.24
C ILE A 247 21.41 0.25 0.55
N ARG A 248 21.67 -0.77 1.37
CA ARG A 248 20.68 -1.64 2.00
C ARG A 248 21.06 -1.91 3.45
N LEU A 249 20.09 -2.28 4.28
CA LEU A 249 20.27 -2.47 5.71
C LEU A 249 21.01 -3.78 5.98
N ALA A 250 22.19 -3.73 6.59
CA ALA A 250 22.97 -4.90 6.97
C ALA A 250 22.52 -5.45 8.33
N SER A 251 22.25 -4.57 9.30
CA SER A 251 21.78 -4.96 10.62
C SER A 251 21.02 -3.86 11.37
N LEU A 252 20.19 -4.28 12.32
CA LEU A 252 19.67 -3.43 13.39
C LEU A 252 20.38 -3.77 14.69
N ASN A 253 21.08 -2.80 15.30
CA ASN A 253 21.68 -2.97 16.61
C ASN A 253 20.79 -2.33 17.67
N ILE A 254 20.42 -3.08 18.71
CA ILE A 254 19.62 -2.59 19.82
C ILE A 254 20.52 -2.49 21.03
N LEU A 255 20.67 -1.29 21.58
CA LEU A 255 21.53 -0.97 22.71
C LEU A 255 20.71 -0.52 23.92
N SER A 256 21.24 -0.75 25.11
CA SER A 256 20.73 -0.20 26.37
C SER A 256 21.91 0.24 27.23
N ASP A 257 21.85 1.46 27.75
CA ASP A 257 22.94 2.08 28.53
C ASP A 257 24.30 2.04 27.80
N GLY A 258 24.27 2.14 26.46
CA GLY A 258 25.46 2.08 25.59
C GLY A 258 25.97 0.67 25.29
N GLU A 259 25.43 -0.36 25.91
CA GLU A 259 25.82 -1.75 25.67
C GLU A 259 24.87 -2.43 24.67
N LYS A 260 25.42 -3.24 23.77
CA LYS A 260 24.63 -3.95 22.77
C LYS A 260 23.82 -5.07 23.42
N LEU A 261 22.51 -5.05 23.24
CA LEU A 261 21.57 -6.06 23.71
C LEU A 261 21.35 -7.15 22.68
N ARG A 262 21.03 -6.74 21.45
CA ARG A 262 20.60 -7.62 20.37
C ARG A 262 20.99 -7.07 19.02
N GLU A 263 21.06 -7.96 18.05
CA GLU A 263 21.33 -7.65 16.65
C GLU A 263 20.38 -8.44 15.74
N TYR A 264 19.70 -7.76 14.83
CA TYR A 264 19.02 -8.42 13.72
C TYR A 264 19.93 -8.29 12.49
N ARG A 265 20.44 -9.41 11.98
CA ARG A 265 21.28 -9.46 10.78
C ARG A 265 20.44 -9.84 9.57
N PHE A 266 20.62 -9.11 8.47
CA PHE A 266 19.94 -9.37 7.20
C PHE A 266 20.93 -10.01 6.23
N ALA A 267 20.54 -11.14 5.64
CA ALA A 267 21.23 -11.75 4.51
C ALA A 267 20.39 -11.58 3.27
N TYR A 268 21.07 -11.39 2.14
CA TYR A 268 20.45 -11.14 0.85
C TYR A 268 20.91 -12.15 -0.20
N GLU A 269 20.01 -12.45 -1.11
CA GLU A 269 20.33 -13.02 -2.42
C GLU A 269 19.97 -12.02 -3.53
N ILE A 270 20.48 -12.28 -4.73
CA ILE A 270 20.18 -11.51 -5.94
C ILE A 270 19.68 -12.54 -6.96
N ASP A 271 18.57 -12.25 -7.62
CA ASP A 271 18.11 -13.07 -8.72
C ASP A 271 18.95 -12.79 -9.97
N GLU A 272 19.38 -13.86 -10.66
CA GLU A 272 20.29 -13.75 -11.80
C GLU A 272 19.62 -13.12 -13.04
N THR A 273 18.29 -13.11 -13.08
CA THR A 273 17.44 -12.67 -14.20
C THR A 273 16.94 -11.24 -14.00
N LEU A 274 16.49 -10.92 -12.78
CA LEU A 274 16.07 -9.61 -12.31
C LEU A 274 16.89 -9.27 -11.06
N PRO A 275 18.00 -8.52 -11.19
CA PRO A 275 19.01 -8.43 -10.14
C PRO A 275 18.58 -7.52 -8.99
N PHE A 276 17.46 -7.82 -8.33
CA PHE A 276 17.01 -7.13 -7.13
C PHE A 276 17.46 -7.88 -5.88
N SER A 277 17.94 -7.12 -4.90
CA SER A 277 18.21 -7.62 -3.56
C SER A 277 16.92 -8.16 -2.94
N ARG A 278 16.95 -9.44 -2.57
CA ARG A 278 15.88 -10.16 -1.85
C ARG A 278 16.42 -10.61 -0.49
N ILE A 279 15.66 -10.43 0.58
CA ILE A 279 16.05 -11.00 1.89
C ILE A 279 15.99 -12.53 1.78
N SER A 280 17.10 -13.20 2.05
CA SER A 280 17.19 -14.68 2.08
C SER A 280 17.20 -15.22 3.51
N ALA A 281 17.67 -14.42 4.48
CA ALA A 281 17.60 -14.77 5.89
C ALA A 281 17.60 -13.57 6.82
N ILE A 282 16.95 -13.72 7.98
CA ILE A 282 17.07 -12.83 9.12
C ILE A 282 17.52 -13.65 10.33
N GLN A 283 18.56 -13.18 11.01
CA GLN A 283 19.13 -13.86 12.17
C GLN A 283 19.15 -12.94 13.38
N LEU A 284 18.67 -13.43 14.52
CA LEU A 284 18.72 -12.71 15.79
C LEU A 284 19.95 -13.16 16.58
N CYS A 285 20.79 -12.21 16.98
CA CYS A 285 21.95 -12.45 17.83
C CYS A 285 21.84 -11.66 19.13
N ASP A 286 22.46 -12.17 20.19
CA ASP A 286 22.62 -11.44 21.44
C ASP A 286 23.77 -10.42 21.39
N GLY A 287 23.95 -9.68 22.48
CA GLY A 287 25.03 -8.70 22.64
C GLY A 287 26.45 -9.26 22.57
N LEU A 288 26.63 -10.56 22.77
CA LEU A 288 27.93 -11.25 22.68
C LEU A 288 28.20 -11.82 21.28
N GLY A 289 27.21 -11.74 20.39
CA GLY A 289 27.29 -12.24 19.02
C GLY A 289 26.89 -13.72 18.87
N GLU A 290 26.32 -14.34 19.90
CA GLU A 290 25.71 -15.67 19.80
C GLU A 290 24.36 -15.55 19.10
N CYS A 291 24.17 -16.31 18.02
CA CYS A 291 23.01 -16.16 17.15
C CYS A 291 22.07 -17.36 17.23
N SER A 292 20.77 -17.11 17.14
CA SER A 292 19.77 -18.13 16.86
C SER A 292 19.97 -18.70 15.45
N PRO A 293 19.45 -19.90 15.14
CA PRO A 293 19.34 -20.33 13.75
C PRO A 293 18.50 -19.32 12.94
N PRO A 294 18.88 -19.01 11.69
CA PRO A 294 18.23 -17.96 10.92
C PRO A 294 16.82 -18.36 10.46
N THR A 295 15.90 -17.40 10.43
CA THR A 295 14.65 -17.52 9.67
C THR A 295 14.96 -17.26 8.20
N ARG A 296 14.63 -18.23 7.34
CA ARG A 296 14.93 -18.22 5.90
C ARG A 296 13.70 -17.83 5.09
N PHE A 297 13.95 -17.11 4.01
CA PHE A 297 12.95 -16.60 3.09
C PHE A 297 13.28 -17.15 1.70
N GLU A 298 12.28 -17.74 1.06
CA GLU A 298 12.39 -18.38 -0.25
C GLU A 298 11.48 -17.69 -1.24
N TRP A 299 12.01 -17.47 -2.44
CA TRP A 299 11.38 -16.69 -3.50
C TRP A 299 11.05 -17.57 -4.70
N ASN A 300 10.09 -17.15 -5.52
CA ASN A 300 9.93 -17.75 -6.83
C ASN A 300 11.11 -17.38 -7.74
N GLU A 301 11.56 -18.37 -8.52
CA GLU A 301 12.56 -18.15 -9.55
C GLU A 301 11.89 -17.63 -10.82
N SER A 302 12.53 -16.68 -11.49
CA SER A 302 12.13 -16.32 -12.85
C SER A 302 12.45 -17.49 -13.79
N THR A 303 11.51 -17.85 -14.65
CA THR A 303 11.71 -18.86 -15.70
C THR A 303 12.45 -18.29 -16.92
N GLY A 304 12.91 -17.03 -16.85
CA GLY A 304 13.41 -16.29 -18.00
C GLY A 304 12.27 -15.86 -18.93
N PHE A 305 12.59 -15.01 -19.90
CA PHE A 305 11.62 -14.49 -20.85
C PHE A 305 11.85 -15.10 -22.23
N ASP A 306 10.95 -15.99 -22.64
CA ASP A 306 10.92 -16.69 -23.92
C ASP A 306 9.57 -16.43 -24.60
N PHE A 307 9.59 -16.25 -25.92
CA PHE A 307 8.37 -16.16 -26.69
C PHE A 307 8.06 -17.42 -27.48
N PHE A 308 6.79 -17.83 -27.46
CA PHE A 308 6.29 -18.92 -28.28
C PHE A 308 5.47 -18.39 -29.46
N ASN A 309 5.69 -18.93 -30.66
CA ASN A 309 4.88 -18.55 -31.82
C ASN A 309 3.46 -19.10 -31.66
N ASP A 310 2.48 -18.21 -31.67
CA ASP A 310 1.07 -18.57 -31.71
C ASP A 310 0.52 -18.36 -33.15
N PRO A 311 -0.24 -19.30 -33.73
CA PRO A 311 -0.95 -19.09 -35.00
C PRO A 311 -1.79 -17.80 -35.04
N SER A 312 -2.04 -17.33 -36.26
CA SER A 312 -2.68 -16.03 -36.55
C SER A 312 -3.98 -15.78 -35.76
N ILE A 313 -3.96 -14.76 -34.89
CA ILE A 313 -5.12 -14.30 -34.10
C ILE A 313 -6.24 -13.77 -35.02
N LEU A 314 -5.86 -13.15 -36.13
CA LEU A 314 -6.79 -12.72 -37.17
C LEU A 314 -6.20 -13.13 -38.53
N THR A 315 -7.02 -13.76 -39.37
CA THR A 315 -6.61 -14.16 -40.73
C THR A 315 -7.19 -13.21 -41.78
N GLY A 316 -6.39 -12.82 -42.77
CA GLY A 316 -6.81 -11.93 -43.87
C GLY A 316 -5.76 -10.90 -44.27
N ASN A 317 -5.83 -10.42 -45.51
CA ASN A 317 -4.85 -9.49 -46.10
C ASN A 317 -5.43 -8.11 -46.48
N THR A 318 -6.69 -7.84 -46.15
CA THR A 318 -7.44 -6.64 -46.62
C THR A 318 -7.30 -5.42 -45.72
N PHE A 319 -7.11 -5.61 -44.42
CA PHE A 319 -7.04 -4.50 -43.46
C PHE A 319 -5.71 -3.71 -43.53
N SER A 320 -5.77 -2.41 -43.26
CA SER A 320 -4.66 -1.47 -43.46
C SER A 320 -3.80 -1.24 -42.22
N SER A 321 -4.37 -1.37 -41.02
CA SER A 321 -3.70 -1.20 -39.71
C SER A 321 -4.54 -1.85 -38.61
N TYR A 322 -3.97 -2.01 -37.42
CA TYR A 322 -4.63 -2.51 -36.21
C TYR A 322 -4.10 -1.82 -34.96
N ALA A 323 -4.85 -1.90 -33.87
CA ALA A 323 -4.46 -1.49 -32.53
C ALA A 323 -5.00 -2.47 -31.49
N LEU A 324 -4.33 -2.50 -30.34
CA LEU A 324 -4.67 -3.30 -29.17
C LEU A 324 -4.97 -2.36 -28.01
N GLY A 325 -5.91 -2.74 -27.16
CA GLY A 325 -6.29 -1.99 -25.95
C GLY A 325 -7.61 -2.49 -25.39
N ASP A 326 -7.86 -2.24 -24.10
CA ASP A 326 -9.10 -2.61 -23.42
C ASP A 326 -10.22 -1.59 -23.73
N LEU A 327 -11.15 -1.94 -24.61
CA LEU A 327 -12.15 -1.01 -25.15
C LEU A 327 -13.38 -0.88 -24.26
N ASN A 328 -13.71 -1.93 -23.52
CA ASN A 328 -14.90 -2.02 -22.68
C ASN A 328 -14.59 -1.93 -21.17
N GLN A 329 -13.31 -1.77 -20.81
CA GLN A 329 -12.81 -1.76 -19.43
C GLN A 329 -13.09 -3.03 -18.65
N ASP A 330 -13.12 -4.17 -19.34
CA ASP A 330 -13.21 -5.43 -18.62
C ASP A 330 -11.86 -5.88 -18.08
N GLY A 331 -10.74 -5.27 -18.49
CA GLY A 331 -9.38 -5.61 -18.08
C GLY A 331 -8.69 -6.65 -18.96
N LEU A 332 -9.31 -6.99 -20.10
CA LEU A 332 -8.75 -7.84 -21.13
C LEU A 332 -8.33 -7.00 -22.34
N THR A 333 -7.26 -7.41 -23.01
CA THR A 333 -6.82 -6.73 -24.23
C THR A 333 -7.75 -7.04 -25.40
N ASP A 334 -8.41 -6.03 -25.96
CA ASP A 334 -9.20 -6.14 -27.19
C ASP A 334 -8.39 -5.77 -28.45
N LEU A 335 -9.00 -5.97 -29.63
CA LEU A 335 -8.38 -5.68 -30.91
C LEU A 335 -9.30 -4.90 -31.85
N CYS A 336 -8.78 -3.81 -32.41
CA CYS A 336 -9.41 -3.10 -33.51
C CYS A 336 -8.54 -3.13 -34.78
N TYR A 337 -9.15 -3.21 -35.95
CA TYR A 337 -8.49 -3.11 -37.24
C TYR A 337 -9.26 -2.25 -38.26
N LEU A 338 -8.54 -1.70 -39.23
CA LEU A 338 -9.09 -0.83 -40.28
C LEU A 338 -9.28 -1.57 -41.61
N ASP A 339 -10.53 -1.89 -41.96
CA ASP A 339 -10.95 -2.51 -43.23
C ASP A 339 -12.29 -1.94 -43.71
N HIS A 340 -12.29 -0.85 -44.49
CA HIS A 340 -13.52 -0.14 -44.90
C HIS A 340 -14.40 0.29 -43.72
N GLY A 341 -13.75 0.86 -42.72
CA GLY A 341 -14.31 1.14 -41.41
C GLY A 341 -13.40 0.63 -40.31
N LEU A 342 -13.73 1.00 -39.07
CA LEU A 342 -13.05 0.51 -37.89
C LEU A 342 -13.83 -0.68 -37.34
N TYR A 343 -13.22 -1.85 -37.32
CA TYR A 343 -13.80 -3.07 -36.77
C TYR A 343 -13.10 -3.43 -35.48
N CYS A 344 -13.85 -3.72 -34.43
CA CYS A 344 -13.31 -4.10 -33.13
C CYS A 344 -13.95 -5.39 -32.64
N GLY A 345 -13.14 -6.24 -32.02
CA GLY A 345 -13.52 -7.50 -31.40
C GLY A 345 -13.05 -7.50 -29.95
N LEU A 346 -13.94 -7.93 -29.06
CA LEU A 346 -13.68 -7.98 -27.63
C LEU A 346 -13.03 -9.32 -27.26
N SER A 347 -12.20 -9.32 -26.23
CA SER A 347 -11.55 -10.52 -25.71
C SER A 347 -12.43 -11.26 -24.72
N SER A 348 -12.16 -12.56 -24.58
CA SER A 348 -12.72 -13.41 -23.53
C SER A 348 -11.62 -14.13 -22.74
N GLY A 349 -10.38 -13.60 -22.78
CA GLY A 349 -9.25 -14.10 -21.99
C GLY A 349 -8.31 -15.09 -22.70
N ASN A 350 -8.59 -15.46 -23.95
CA ASN A 350 -7.63 -16.22 -24.78
C ASN A 350 -7.18 -15.38 -25.98
N HIS A 351 -8.13 -14.86 -26.77
CA HIS A 351 -7.91 -13.89 -27.86
C HIS A 351 -9.16 -13.07 -28.19
N PRO A 352 -9.01 -11.85 -28.77
CA PRO A 352 -10.09 -11.04 -29.33
C PRO A 352 -10.86 -11.71 -30.47
N ALA A 353 -12.20 -11.71 -30.40
CA ALA A 353 -13.09 -12.33 -31.38
C ALA A 353 -14.35 -11.50 -31.64
N GLY A 354 -15.25 -11.99 -32.51
CA GLY A 354 -16.58 -11.39 -32.70
C GLY A 354 -16.58 -9.99 -33.34
N TYR A 355 -15.61 -9.71 -34.22
CA TYR A 355 -15.39 -8.38 -34.81
C TYR A 355 -16.65 -7.77 -35.46
N SER A 356 -16.97 -6.55 -35.05
CA SER A 356 -18.08 -5.75 -35.60
C SER A 356 -17.61 -4.34 -35.91
N LYS A 357 -18.36 -3.62 -36.76
CA LYS A 357 -17.99 -2.26 -37.17
C LYS A 357 -18.36 -1.25 -36.08
N TRP A 358 -17.37 -0.50 -35.58
CA TRP A 358 -17.48 0.47 -34.48
C TRP A 358 -17.43 1.93 -34.94
N ALA A 359 -16.93 2.22 -36.16
CA ALA A 359 -16.95 3.57 -36.73
C ALA A 359 -17.10 3.57 -38.26
N ASP A 360 -18.05 4.36 -38.78
CA ASP A 360 -18.34 4.50 -40.23
C ASP A 360 -17.49 5.56 -40.94
N ARG A 361 -16.97 6.55 -40.20
CA ARG A 361 -16.25 7.69 -40.82
C ARG A 361 -14.89 7.31 -41.41
N LEU A 362 -14.36 6.15 -41.02
CA LEU A 362 -13.10 5.62 -41.50
C LEU A 362 -13.23 4.73 -42.75
N ASP A 363 -14.44 4.62 -43.34
CA ASP A 363 -14.68 3.86 -44.57
C ASP A 363 -14.02 4.47 -45.83
N ALA A 364 -13.67 5.75 -45.77
CA ALA A 364 -13.15 6.47 -46.92
C ALA A 364 -11.74 5.98 -47.29
N LYS A 365 -11.50 5.75 -48.59
CA LYS A 365 -10.19 5.27 -49.13
C LYS A 365 -8.96 6.04 -48.64
N HIS A 366 -9.11 7.31 -48.26
CA HIS A 366 -8.02 8.12 -47.72
C HIS A 366 -7.43 7.55 -46.42
N TRP A 367 -8.25 7.04 -45.51
CA TRP A 367 -7.84 6.53 -44.20
C TRP A 367 -7.03 5.24 -44.27
N HIS A 368 -7.24 4.46 -45.33
CA HIS A 368 -6.56 3.20 -45.58
C HIS A 368 -5.19 3.35 -46.25
N LYS A 369 -4.74 4.58 -46.53
CA LYS A 369 -3.39 4.82 -47.04
C LYS A 369 -2.39 4.48 -45.94
N PRO A 370 -1.35 3.66 -46.19
CA PRO A 370 -0.40 3.21 -45.16
C PRO A 370 0.17 4.34 -44.29
N LYS A 371 0.54 5.46 -44.92
CA LYS A 371 1.08 6.66 -44.24
C LYS A 371 0.10 7.39 -43.32
N ILE A 372 -1.16 6.96 -43.27
CA ILE A 372 -2.24 7.51 -42.43
C ILE A 372 -2.74 6.41 -41.50
N SER A 373 -3.07 5.23 -42.02
CA SER A 373 -3.51 4.10 -41.20
C SER A 373 -2.47 3.67 -40.17
N GLY A 374 -1.17 3.82 -40.46
CA GLY A 374 -0.09 3.54 -39.50
C GLY A 374 0.00 4.53 -38.32
N THR A 375 -0.80 5.59 -38.31
CA THR A 375 -0.91 6.54 -37.18
C THR A 375 -2.13 6.26 -36.30
N PHE A 376 -2.88 5.20 -36.60
CA PHE A 376 -4.02 4.77 -35.82
C PHE A 376 -3.58 4.32 -34.43
N MET A 377 -4.25 4.83 -33.41
CA MET A 377 -3.93 4.52 -32.02
C MET A 377 -5.17 4.61 -31.13
N LEU A 378 -5.05 3.96 -29.99
CA LEU A 378 -6.07 3.81 -28.97
C LEU A 378 -5.56 4.44 -27.66
N LEU A 379 -6.29 5.40 -27.11
CA LEU A 379 -5.97 6.09 -25.85
C LEU A 379 -7.22 6.75 -25.24
N ASP A 380 -7.31 6.84 -23.92
CA ASP A 380 -8.37 7.62 -23.25
C ASP A 380 -8.04 9.13 -23.31
N LEU A 381 -8.81 9.90 -24.09
CA LEU A 381 -8.61 11.33 -24.26
C LEU A 381 -9.44 12.15 -23.28
N ASN A 382 -10.59 11.63 -22.87
CA ASN A 382 -11.59 12.36 -22.10
C ASN A 382 -11.57 12.01 -20.60
N GLY A 383 -10.66 11.10 -20.23
CA GLY A 383 -10.43 10.58 -18.91
C GLY A 383 -11.51 9.63 -18.42
N ASP A 384 -12.52 9.24 -19.22
CA ASP A 384 -13.63 8.38 -18.78
C ASP A 384 -13.26 6.89 -18.64
N MET A 385 -11.97 6.60 -18.76
CA MET A 385 -11.32 5.29 -18.74
C MET A 385 -11.66 4.43 -19.95
N LYS A 386 -12.54 4.86 -20.85
CA LYS A 386 -12.81 4.14 -22.09
C LYS A 386 -11.80 4.59 -23.13
N VAL A 387 -11.25 3.62 -23.82
CA VAL A 387 -10.23 3.90 -24.81
C VAL A 387 -10.87 4.50 -26.05
N ASP A 388 -10.46 5.73 -26.40
CA ASP A 388 -10.87 6.43 -27.61
C ASP A 388 -9.92 6.10 -28.77
N TYR A 389 -10.31 6.44 -30.00
CA TYR A 389 -9.39 6.35 -31.13
C TYR A 389 -8.90 7.71 -31.61
N CYS A 390 -7.65 7.75 -32.07
CA CYS A 390 -7.08 8.85 -32.85
C CYS A 390 -6.41 8.34 -34.12
N ILE A 391 -6.42 9.17 -35.17
CA ILE A 391 -5.69 8.96 -36.42
C ILE A 391 -5.19 10.32 -36.95
N GLN A 392 -3.97 10.36 -37.47
CA GLN A 392 -3.28 11.57 -37.92
C GLN A 392 -3.17 11.60 -39.45
N ASP A 393 -3.56 12.73 -40.05
CA ASP A 393 -3.43 12.96 -41.49
C ASP A 393 -2.64 14.26 -41.78
N ASN A 394 -2.73 14.79 -43.00
CA ASN A 394 -2.10 16.08 -43.32
C ASN A 394 -2.83 17.29 -42.70
N SER A 395 -4.07 17.11 -42.25
CA SER A 395 -4.96 18.17 -41.79
C SER A 395 -4.93 18.34 -40.27
N GLY A 396 -4.57 17.29 -39.53
CA GLY A 396 -4.56 17.30 -38.08
C GLY A 396 -4.57 15.91 -37.45
N ILE A 397 -4.94 15.89 -36.17
CA ILE A 397 -5.23 14.66 -35.41
C ILE A 397 -6.74 14.58 -35.25
N MET A 398 -7.34 13.55 -35.83
CA MET A 398 -8.77 13.26 -35.77
C MET A 398 -9.03 12.17 -34.75
N CYS A 399 -9.92 12.44 -33.79
CA CYS A 399 -10.25 11.47 -32.76
C CYS A 399 -11.76 11.30 -32.62
N GLY A 400 -12.19 10.11 -32.20
CA GLY A 400 -13.58 9.77 -31.91
C GLY A 400 -13.69 9.12 -30.53
N LEU A 401 -14.61 9.64 -29.71
CA LEU A 401 -14.78 9.18 -28.34
C LEU A 401 -15.54 7.85 -28.28
N SER A 402 -15.14 6.94 -27.39
CA SER A 402 -15.78 5.65 -27.16
C SER A 402 -16.94 5.76 -26.16
N ASP A 403 -17.98 4.95 -26.34
CA ASP A 403 -18.98 4.66 -25.30
C ASP A 403 -18.82 3.25 -24.70
N GLY A 404 -17.79 2.51 -25.11
CA GLY A 404 -17.51 1.13 -24.71
C GLY A 404 -18.15 0.08 -25.63
N GLN A 405 -18.94 0.50 -26.62
CA GLN A 405 -19.53 -0.37 -27.63
C GLN A 405 -19.28 0.12 -29.05
N ARG A 406 -19.15 1.45 -29.24
CA ARG A 406 -18.89 2.13 -30.51
C ARG A 406 -18.11 3.41 -30.29
N PHE A 407 -17.60 3.95 -31.39
CA PHE A 407 -17.04 5.30 -31.39
C PHE A 407 -18.02 6.31 -31.96
N ASN A 408 -18.12 7.45 -31.28
CA ASN A 408 -18.89 8.59 -31.71
C ASN A 408 -18.29 9.27 -32.96
N ASN A 409 -19.05 10.22 -33.52
CA ASN A 409 -18.60 11.00 -34.67
C ASN A 409 -17.26 11.70 -34.40
N SER A 410 -16.23 11.33 -35.15
CA SER A 410 -14.90 11.92 -34.99
C SER A 410 -14.78 13.32 -35.58
N HIS A 411 -13.82 14.09 -35.07
CA HIS A 411 -13.49 15.42 -35.58
C HIS A 411 -12.01 15.73 -35.31
N TYR A 412 -11.48 16.79 -35.90
CA TYR A 412 -10.11 17.22 -35.63
C TYR A 412 -10.02 17.88 -34.26
N TRP A 413 -9.35 17.21 -33.32
CA TRP A 413 -9.09 17.74 -31.97
C TRP A 413 -7.98 18.79 -31.98
N THR A 414 -7.05 18.67 -32.93
CA THR A 414 -6.03 19.68 -33.22
C THR A 414 -5.67 19.66 -34.70
N LYS A 415 -5.29 20.83 -35.22
CA LYS A 415 -4.70 21.02 -36.56
C LYS A 415 -3.26 21.51 -36.49
N THR A 416 -2.69 21.58 -35.29
CA THR A 416 -1.35 22.10 -35.03
C THR A 416 -0.27 21.15 -35.57
N PHE A 417 -0.53 19.85 -35.52
CA PHE A 417 0.37 18.80 -35.99
C PHE A 417 -0.19 18.14 -37.25
N ASN A 418 0.71 17.64 -38.10
CA ASN A 418 0.40 16.89 -39.30
C ASN A 418 1.22 15.60 -39.34
N ARG A 419 0.91 14.66 -40.23
CA ARG A 419 1.57 13.33 -40.31
C ARG A 419 3.11 13.29 -40.44
N ARG A 420 3.80 14.42 -40.63
CA ARG A 420 5.27 14.49 -40.64
C ARG A 420 5.85 14.78 -39.26
N ASP A 421 5.02 15.16 -38.29
CA ASP A 421 5.45 15.43 -36.93
C ASP A 421 5.52 14.12 -36.14
N THR A 422 6.65 13.90 -35.47
CA THR A 422 6.83 12.79 -34.53
C THR A 422 6.22 13.16 -33.19
N LEU A 423 5.15 12.45 -32.81
CA LEU A 423 4.36 12.76 -31.61
C LEU A 423 4.57 11.73 -30.50
N ARG A 424 4.40 12.19 -29.25
CA ARG A 424 4.21 11.35 -28.06
C ARG A 424 2.98 11.82 -27.30
N PHE A 425 2.34 10.88 -26.65
CA PHE A 425 1.10 11.05 -25.92
C PHE A 425 1.38 10.72 -24.46
N SER A 426 1.22 11.69 -23.57
CA SER A 426 1.50 11.52 -22.14
C SER A 426 0.85 12.65 -21.37
N ASP A 427 0.38 12.38 -20.16
CA ASP A 427 -0.05 13.42 -19.23
C ASP A 427 1.19 14.10 -18.63
N ILE A 428 1.64 15.18 -19.27
CA ILE A 428 2.90 15.86 -18.92
C ILE A 428 2.74 16.87 -17.77
N ASN A 429 1.51 17.24 -17.45
CA ASN A 429 1.20 18.22 -16.40
C ASN A 429 0.49 17.57 -15.19
N SER A 430 0.25 16.25 -15.24
CA SER A 430 -0.43 15.46 -14.21
C SER A 430 -1.84 15.97 -13.90
N ASP A 431 -2.58 16.43 -14.92
CA ASP A 431 -3.97 16.88 -14.79
C ASP A 431 -5.01 15.76 -15.02
N GLY A 432 -4.54 14.54 -15.30
CA GLY A 432 -5.34 13.35 -15.55
C GLY A 432 -5.81 13.20 -17.00
N TYR A 433 -5.32 14.04 -17.92
CA TYR A 433 -5.65 13.97 -19.33
C TYR A 433 -4.39 13.78 -20.18
N VAL A 434 -4.50 12.97 -21.24
CA VAL A 434 -3.38 12.76 -22.16
C VAL A 434 -3.13 14.02 -22.99
N ASP A 435 -1.91 14.56 -22.92
CA ASP A 435 -1.42 15.64 -23.77
C ASP A 435 -0.65 15.10 -24.99
N ILE A 436 -0.41 15.96 -25.98
CA ILE A 436 0.34 15.59 -27.19
C ILE A 436 1.56 16.48 -27.35
N CYS A 437 2.74 15.87 -27.43
CA CYS A 437 4.01 16.53 -27.60
C CYS A 437 4.69 16.15 -28.91
N LYS A 438 5.16 17.15 -29.65
CA LYS A 438 6.06 17.02 -30.79
C LYS A 438 7.51 17.13 -30.32
N PHE A 439 8.36 16.26 -30.86
CA PHE A 439 9.81 16.28 -30.66
C PHE A 439 10.50 16.61 -31.99
N GLY A 440 11.47 17.53 -31.98
CA GLY A 440 12.25 17.82 -33.17
C GLY A 440 13.43 18.77 -32.94
N ASN A 441 14.06 19.19 -34.03
CA ASN A 441 15.27 20.05 -34.01
C ASN A 441 15.06 21.43 -33.37
N ASP A 442 13.81 21.85 -33.15
CA ASP A 442 13.45 23.11 -32.53
C ASP A 442 13.06 22.94 -31.04
N GLY A 443 13.20 21.73 -30.49
CA GLY A 443 12.87 21.41 -29.09
C GLY A 443 11.64 20.53 -28.92
N VAL A 444 10.99 20.66 -27.76
CA VAL A 444 9.77 19.92 -27.40
C VAL A 444 8.61 20.92 -27.31
N SER A 445 7.56 20.69 -28.10
CA SER A 445 6.36 21.54 -28.10
C SER A 445 5.11 20.68 -27.98
N CYS A 446 4.21 21.05 -27.07
CA CYS A 446 3.03 20.26 -26.74
C CYS A 446 1.74 21.05 -26.93
N VAL A 447 0.63 20.35 -27.18
CA VAL A 447 -0.72 20.90 -27.06
C VAL A 447 -1.38 20.22 -25.87
N LEU A 448 -1.75 21.02 -24.87
CA LEU A 448 -2.32 20.49 -23.64
C LEU A 448 -3.80 20.16 -23.82
N ASN A 449 -4.25 19.02 -23.32
CA ASN A 449 -5.64 18.62 -23.30
C ASN A 449 -6.44 19.57 -22.41
N LYS A 450 -7.60 20.02 -22.89
CA LYS A 450 -8.48 20.94 -22.16
C LYS A 450 -9.70 20.18 -21.66
N LYS A 451 -9.49 19.44 -20.57
CA LYS A 451 -10.53 18.72 -19.81
C LYS A 451 -11.31 17.73 -20.67
N GLY A 452 -10.61 16.98 -21.52
CA GLY A 452 -11.19 15.90 -22.31
C GLY A 452 -12.06 16.32 -23.48
N LYS A 453 -11.94 17.56 -23.96
CA LYS A 453 -12.80 18.10 -25.02
C LYS A 453 -12.07 18.46 -26.30
N ARG A 454 -10.84 18.93 -26.20
CA ARG A 454 -9.99 19.39 -27.30
C ARG A 454 -8.58 19.65 -26.81
N PHE A 455 -7.64 19.80 -27.73
CA PHE A 455 -6.32 20.31 -27.40
C PHE A 455 -6.25 21.85 -27.48
N GLY A 456 -5.46 22.43 -26.59
CA GLY A 456 -5.19 23.86 -26.52
C GLY A 456 -4.20 24.36 -27.58
N PRO A 457 -3.75 25.62 -27.47
CA PRO A 457 -2.66 26.14 -28.30
C PRO A 457 -1.34 25.41 -28.01
N LEU A 458 -0.39 25.55 -28.93
CA LEU A 458 0.97 25.03 -28.77
C LEU A 458 1.69 25.72 -27.61
N VAL A 459 2.36 24.94 -26.77
CA VAL A 459 3.20 25.35 -25.64
C VAL A 459 4.60 24.77 -25.86
N THR A 460 5.64 25.59 -25.82
CA THR A 460 7.02 25.11 -25.91
C THR A 460 7.54 24.77 -24.52
N LEU A 461 7.97 23.52 -24.31
CA LEU A 461 8.54 23.05 -23.05
C LEU A 461 10.08 23.16 -23.02
N SER A 462 10.71 23.09 -24.18
CA SER A 462 12.16 23.25 -24.34
C SER A 462 12.45 23.92 -25.68
N GLU A 463 13.33 24.92 -25.66
CA GLU A 463 13.79 25.68 -26.84
C GLU A 463 15.14 25.16 -27.38
N SER A 464 15.82 24.28 -26.65
CA SER A 464 17.03 23.61 -27.13
C SER A 464 16.64 22.30 -27.80
N GLY A 465 16.65 22.29 -29.12
CA GLY A 465 16.41 21.08 -29.90
C GLY A 465 17.60 20.14 -29.98
N TRP A 466 17.34 19.00 -30.61
CA TRP A 466 18.30 17.94 -30.87
C TRP A 466 19.49 18.50 -31.66
N PRO A 467 20.74 18.09 -31.40
CA PRO A 467 21.89 18.57 -32.17
C PRO A 467 21.68 18.27 -33.66
N ALA A 468 21.40 19.31 -34.44
CA ALA A 468 21.36 19.22 -35.88
C ALA A 468 22.79 18.98 -36.38
N GLY A 469 23.13 17.74 -36.74
CA GLY A 469 24.36 17.47 -37.49
C GLY A 469 25.17 16.21 -37.19
N SER A 470 24.59 15.09 -36.73
CA SER A 470 25.24 13.80 -36.98
C SER A 470 24.64 13.19 -38.24
N ASP A 471 25.46 12.98 -39.26
CA ASP A 471 25.13 12.16 -40.44
C ASP A 471 24.63 10.73 -40.07
N ASP A 472 24.66 10.35 -38.78
CA ASP A 472 24.08 9.12 -38.19
C ASP A 472 22.55 9.03 -38.20
N ILE A 473 21.81 10.09 -38.57
CA ILE A 473 20.37 9.95 -38.86
C ILE A 473 20.15 8.98 -40.05
N LYS A 474 21.15 8.84 -40.94
CA LYS A 474 21.10 7.86 -42.04
C LYS A 474 21.31 6.41 -41.58
N ASN A 475 21.85 6.21 -40.38
CA ASN A 475 22.20 4.88 -39.84
C ASN A 475 21.27 4.40 -38.71
N ASN A 476 20.12 5.05 -38.49
CA ASN A 476 19.11 4.63 -37.50
C ASN A 476 19.67 4.29 -36.10
N THR A 477 20.75 4.97 -35.69
CA THR A 477 21.55 4.65 -34.49
C THR A 477 21.52 5.80 -33.48
N LEU A 478 20.34 6.31 -33.13
CA LEU A 478 20.24 7.36 -32.10
C LEU A 478 19.09 7.09 -31.13
N ASN A 479 19.37 6.26 -30.12
CA ASN A 479 18.56 6.13 -28.91
C ASN A 479 18.97 7.18 -27.89
N PHE A 480 18.56 8.42 -28.14
CA PHE A 480 18.53 9.43 -27.10
C PHE A 480 17.16 9.39 -26.44
N THR A 481 17.13 9.07 -25.15
CA THR A 481 15.95 9.23 -24.32
C THR A 481 16.27 10.29 -23.29
N ASP A 482 15.45 11.33 -23.26
CA ASP A 482 15.48 12.30 -22.18
C ASP A 482 14.55 11.84 -21.07
N ILE A 483 15.04 11.86 -19.83
CA ILE A 483 14.22 11.51 -18.68
C ILE A 483 13.41 12.74 -18.31
N ASN A 484 12.08 12.60 -18.28
CA ASN A 484 11.20 13.61 -17.71
C ASN A 484 11.50 13.70 -16.21
N THR A 485 12.02 14.84 -15.77
CA THR A 485 12.35 15.08 -14.37
C THR A 485 11.16 15.61 -13.57
N GLY A 486 9.99 15.73 -14.20
CA GLY A 486 8.78 16.38 -13.67
C GLY A 486 8.78 17.91 -13.81
N LYS A 487 9.86 18.51 -14.33
CA LYS A 487 9.98 19.96 -14.58
C LYS A 487 10.59 20.28 -15.94
N ALA A 488 11.48 19.42 -16.39
CA ALA A 488 12.17 19.51 -17.67
C ALA A 488 12.55 18.10 -18.12
N PHE A 489 13.29 18.03 -19.21
CA PHE A 489 13.92 16.83 -19.71
C PHE A 489 15.43 16.91 -19.42
N THR A 490 16.06 15.80 -19.01
CA THR A 490 17.52 15.74 -18.89
C THR A 490 18.19 16.01 -20.24
N PRO A 491 19.46 16.47 -20.30
CA PRO A 491 20.18 16.52 -21.57
C PRO A 491 20.22 15.16 -22.27
N LEU A 492 20.15 15.17 -23.60
CA LEU A 492 20.21 13.98 -24.45
C LEU A 492 21.42 13.12 -24.09
N LYS A 493 21.13 11.94 -23.53
CA LYS A 493 22.11 10.88 -23.27
C LYS A 493 21.84 9.74 -24.25
N LYS A 494 22.89 9.27 -24.92
CA LYS A 494 22.82 8.02 -25.69
C LYS A 494 22.91 6.86 -24.69
N TRP A 495 21.88 6.04 -24.61
CA TRP A 495 21.80 4.93 -23.64
C TRP A 495 22.15 3.57 -24.24
N ALA A 496 22.17 3.44 -25.57
CA ALA A 496 22.58 2.20 -26.22
C ALA A 496 23.13 2.47 -27.63
N ASP A 497 24.17 1.73 -28.00
CA ASP A 497 24.54 1.50 -29.38
C ASP A 497 23.67 0.36 -29.94
N VAL A 498 22.63 0.69 -30.69
CA VAL A 498 21.91 -0.32 -31.48
C VAL A 498 22.67 -0.51 -32.78
N THR A 499 23.79 -1.23 -32.74
CA THR A 499 24.50 -1.62 -33.97
C THR A 499 23.61 -2.57 -34.76
N TYR A 500 23.05 -2.05 -35.85
CA TYR A 500 22.19 -2.78 -36.75
C TYR A 500 23.06 -3.38 -37.87
N GLU A 501 23.15 -4.70 -37.98
CA GLU A 501 23.79 -5.34 -39.14
C GLU A 501 22.85 -5.25 -40.36
N TRP A 502 22.92 -4.16 -41.13
CA TRP A 502 22.31 -4.11 -42.47
C TRP A 502 23.33 -4.57 -43.50
N GLY A 503 22.84 -5.23 -44.55
CA GLY A 503 23.55 -5.31 -45.82
C GLY A 503 23.75 -3.92 -46.44
N THR A 504 24.59 -3.86 -47.46
CA THR A 504 25.12 -2.67 -48.15
C THR A 504 24.14 -1.51 -48.42
N ASP A 505 24.67 -0.28 -48.44
CA ASP A 505 24.04 1.05 -48.54
C ASP A 505 22.90 1.26 -49.56
N GLU A 506 22.72 0.41 -50.58
CA GLU A 506 21.67 0.57 -51.61
C GLU A 506 20.24 0.29 -51.11
N ASP A 507 20.08 -0.38 -49.97
CA ASP A 507 18.77 -0.70 -49.37
C ASP A 507 18.24 0.39 -48.41
N LEU A 508 19.06 1.41 -48.08
CA LEU A 508 18.72 2.46 -47.10
C LEU A 508 17.80 3.55 -47.67
N GLU A 509 17.93 3.93 -48.95
CA GLU A 509 17.10 5.00 -49.54
C GLU A 509 15.66 4.58 -49.86
N LYS A 510 15.35 3.27 -49.82
CA LYS A 510 14.00 2.73 -50.07
C LYS A 510 13.23 2.33 -48.81
N ASN A 511 13.89 2.28 -47.64
CA ASN A 511 13.36 1.74 -46.39
C ASN A 511 13.32 2.79 -45.25
N HIS A 512 12.74 3.97 -45.52
CA HIS A 512 12.48 4.99 -44.49
C HIS A 512 11.34 4.60 -43.54
N ASN A 513 11.50 3.52 -42.75
CA ASN A 513 10.53 3.13 -41.73
C ASN A 513 11.18 3.17 -40.34
N ASP A 514 11.15 4.36 -39.73
CA ASP A 514 11.67 4.73 -38.40
C ASP A 514 10.89 4.16 -37.20
N ASN A 515 10.10 3.09 -37.36
CA ASN A 515 8.99 2.77 -36.44
C ASN A 515 9.14 1.50 -35.60
N SER A 516 10.32 0.88 -35.48
CA SER A 516 10.43 -0.38 -34.76
C SER A 516 10.84 -0.26 -33.29
N LEU A 517 11.31 0.90 -32.82
CA LEU A 517 11.82 1.05 -31.45
C LEU A 517 10.69 1.32 -30.45
N ASN A 518 10.54 0.44 -29.47
CA ASN A 518 9.55 0.52 -28.42
C ASN A 518 10.23 0.58 -27.05
N LEU A 519 9.64 1.34 -26.12
CA LEU A 519 10.03 1.37 -24.71
C LEU A 519 8.97 0.65 -23.90
N LEU A 520 9.32 -0.48 -23.31
CA LEU A 520 8.38 -1.29 -22.53
C LEU A 520 9.11 -2.22 -21.58
N ASP A 521 8.48 -2.52 -20.48
CA ASP A 521 9.01 -3.44 -19.48
C ASP A 521 8.64 -4.89 -19.87
N ILE A 522 9.53 -5.59 -20.58
CA ILE A 522 9.25 -6.96 -21.05
C ILE A 522 9.52 -8.01 -19.99
N ASN A 523 10.40 -7.72 -19.05
CA ASN A 523 10.78 -8.62 -17.97
C ASN A 523 9.99 -8.38 -16.68
N VAL A 524 9.11 -7.37 -16.67
CA VAL A 524 8.20 -6.99 -15.56
C VAL A 524 8.98 -6.56 -14.32
N ASP A 525 10.08 -5.84 -14.52
CA ASP A 525 10.98 -5.37 -13.45
C ASP A 525 10.70 -3.92 -12.99
N GLY A 526 9.71 -3.28 -13.60
CA GLY A 526 9.30 -1.90 -13.38
C GLY A 526 10.09 -0.87 -14.21
N ARG A 527 11.00 -1.30 -15.08
CA ARG A 527 11.80 -0.43 -15.94
C ARG A 527 11.48 -0.71 -17.40
N ALA A 528 11.27 0.37 -18.17
CA ALA A 528 11.09 0.22 -19.60
C ALA A 528 12.41 -0.21 -20.27
N ASP A 529 12.38 -1.33 -20.98
CA ASP A 529 13.40 -1.88 -21.87
C ASP A 529 13.29 -1.28 -23.27
N VAL A 530 14.38 -1.35 -24.03
CA VAL A 530 14.39 -0.91 -25.43
C VAL A 530 14.26 -2.12 -26.33
N CYS A 531 13.15 -2.20 -27.06
CA CYS A 531 12.86 -3.31 -27.97
C CYS A 531 12.75 -2.84 -29.42
N SER A 532 13.13 -3.71 -30.36
CA SER A 532 12.99 -3.46 -31.78
C SER A 532 12.59 -4.70 -32.57
N GLY A 533 11.64 -4.51 -33.50
CA GLY A 533 11.42 -5.41 -34.63
C GLY A 533 12.49 -5.16 -35.70
N SER A 534 13.42 -6.09 -35.87
CA SER A 534 14.52 -5.94 -36.83
C SER A 534 14.12 -6.29 -38.27
N GLY A 535 14.85 -5.72 -39.23
CA GLY A 535 14.74 -6.03 -40.66
C GLY A 535 15.07 -7.48 -41.03
N ASN A 536 15.64 -8.25 -40.08
CA ASN A 536 16.03 -9.66 -40.16
C ASN A 536 14.99 -10.61 -39.53
N GLU A 537 13.70 -10.23 -39.51
CA GLU A 537 12.63 -11.14 -39.06
C GLU A 537 12.78 -11.56 -37.57
N ALA A 538 13.16 -10.63 -36.70
CA ALA A 538 13.36 -10.92 -35.27
C ALA A 538 12.92 -9.78 -34.34
N PHE A 539 12.31 -10.14 -33.22
CA PHE A 539 12.07 -9.25 -32.08
C PHE A 539 13.27 -9.34 -31.14
N SER A 540 13.89 -8.20 -30.86
CA SER A 540 15.09 -8.11 -30.03
C SER A 540 14.94 -6.99 -29.03
N CYS A 541 15.45 -7.18 -27.81
CA CYS A 541 15.40 -6.19 -26.75
C CYS A 541 16.74 -6.06 -26.05
N ALA A 542 16.99 -4.87 -25.53
CA ALA A 542 18.05 -4.53 -24.63
C ALA A 542 17.39 -4.18 -23.29
N LEU A 543 17.64 -5.00 -22.27
CA LEU A 543 17.02 -4.85 -20.96
C LEU A 543 17.61 -3.66 -20.20
N ASN A 544 16.77 -2.95 -19.45
CA ASN A 544 17.15 -1.80 -18.66
C ASN A 544 17.68 -2.24 -17.29
N ASN A 545 19.00 -2.20 -17.11
CA ASN A 545 19.62 -2.57 -15.83
C ASN A 545 19.61 -1.42 -14.80
N GLY A 546 18.84 -0.36 -15.04
CA GLY A 546 18.73 0.83 -14.19
C GLY A 546 19.87 1.83 -14.35
N LYS A 547 21.01 1.46 -14.95
CA LYS A 547 22.13 2.39 -15.24
C LYS A 547 22.28 2.65 -16.73
N ASP A 548 22.08 1.61 -17.52
CA ASP A 548 22.16 1.58 -18.97
C ASP A 548 21.23 0.49 -19.52
N PHE A 549 21.28 0.24 -20.83
CA PHE A 549 20.70 -0.95 -21.41
C PHE A 549 21.76 -2.01 -21.68
N ASP A 550 21.38 -3.27 -21.54
CA ASP A 550 22.21 -4.41 -21.91
C ASP A 550 22.37 -4.50 -23.44
N VAL A 551 23.17 -5.47 -23.92
CA VAL A 551 23.26 -5.73 -25.36
C VAL A 551 21.92 -6.20 -25.92
N MET A 552 21.56 -5.74 -27.13
CA MET A 552 20.36 -6.20 -27.83
C MET A 552 20.43 -7.72 -28.05
N ARG A 553 19.51 -8.46 -27.42
CA ARG A 553 19.36 -9.91 -27.58
C ARG A 553 18.09 -10.22 -28.36
N LYS A 554 18.17 -11.27 -29.18
CA LYS A 554 17.00 -11.79 -29.91
C LYS A 554 16.14 -12.65 -28.96
N TYR A 555 14.87 -12.29 -28.84
CA TYR A 555 13.89 -13.01 -28.01
C TYR A 555 12.87 -13.79 -28.85
N ALA A 556 12.54 -13.32 -30.06
CA ALA A 556 11.65 -14.06 -30.95
C ALA A 556 12.09 -13.96 -32.42
N SER A 557 11.76 -14.99 -33.21
CA SER A 557 11.80 -14.90 -34.67
C SER A 557 10.41 -14.53 -35.18
N LEU A 558 10.29 -13.34 -35.74
CA LEU A 558 9.07 -12.90 -36.41
C LEU A 558 9.07 -13.58 -37.80
N LYS A 559 7.93 -13.96 -38.37
CA LYS A 559 7.88 -14.41 -39.78
C LYS A 559 7.04 -13.46 -40.63
N PRO A 560 7.42 -12.17 -40.75
CA PRO A 560 6.76 -11.26 -41.67
C PRO A 560 7.17 -11.68 -43.08
N SER A 561 6.31 -12.42 -43.77
CA SER A 561 6.51 -12.71 -45.20
C SER A 561 6.90 -11.44 -45.97
N VAL A 562 7.90 -11.54 -46.84
CA VAL A 562 8.36 -10.45 -47.71
C VAL A 562 7.38 -10.14 -48.87
N ASP A 563 6.25 -10.85 -48.95
CA ASP A 563 5.28 -10.71 -50.02
C ASP A 563 4.52 -9.37 -49.97
N VAL A 564 4.46 -8.72 -51.12
CA VAL A 564 3.81 -7.42 -51.33
C VAL A 564 2.30 -7.57 -51.18
N MET A 565 1.74 -6.90 -50.17
CA MET A 565 0.31 -6.83 -49.90
C MET A 565 -0.37 -5.95 -50.93
N THR A 566 -1.56 -6.32 -51.40
CA THR A 566 -2.38 -5.43 -52.22
C THR A 566 -3.51 -4.92 -51.34
N LEU A 567 -3.43 -3.65 -50.96
CA LEU A 567 -4.54 -2.97 -50.29
C LEU A 567 -5.72 -2.82 -51.25
N TYR A 568 -6.88 -2.50 -50.69
CA TYR A 568 -8.11 -2.36 -51.44
C TYR A 568 -8.08 -1.32 -52.57
N ASP A 569 -7.31 -0.24 -52.44
CA ASP A 569 -7.16 0.75 -53.51
C ASP A 569 -6.20 0.30 -54.62
N GLY A 570 -5.72 -0.95 -54.56
CA GLY A 570 -4.74 -1.53 -55.45
C GLY A 570 -3.30 -1.16 -55.12
N THR A 571 -3.05 -0.37 -54.05
CA THR A 571 -1.68 -0.09 -53.63
C THR A 571 -0.99 -1.34 -53.12
N LYS A 572 0.24 -1.49 -53.60
CA LYS A 572 1.14 -2.55 -53.22
C LYS A 572 2.00 -2.06 -52.06
N VAL A 573 1.90 -2.71 -50.90
CA VAL A 573 2.50 -2.25 -49.65
C VAL A 573 3.29 -3.39 -49.03
N MET A 574 4.47 -3.10 -48.49
CA MET A 574 5.23 -4.09 -47.74
C MET A 574 4.66 -4.21 -46.31
N PRO A 575 4.50 -5.43 -45.74
CA PRO A 575 4.08 -5.60 -44.35
C PRO A 575 4.94 -4.84 -43.32
N LYS A 576 6.20 -4.51 -43.68
CA LYS A 576 7.15 -3.67 -42.92
C LYS A 576 6.68 -2.22 -42.63
N GLU A 577 5.52 -1.80 -43.12
CA GLU A 577 4.95 -0.46 -42.86
C GLU A 577 4.01 -0.41 -41.63
N ASN A 578 3.73 -1.54 -40.96
CA ASN A 578 2.85 -1.57 -39.77
C ASN A 578 3.62 -1.77 -38.46
N PRO A 579 3.15 -1.16 -37.35
CA PRO A 579 3.82 -1.22 -36.06
C PRO A 579 3.77 -2.62 -35.44
N LEU A 580 4.86 -2.99 -34.77
CA LEU A 580 4.87 -4.08 -33.79
C LEU A 580 4.19 -3.55 -32.54
N LEU A 581 3.09 -4.20 -32.13
CA LEU A 581 2.31 -3.81 -30.96
C LEU A 581 2.49 -4.85 -29.87
N MET A 582 2.50 -4.39 -28.63
CA MET A 582 2.59 -5.28 -27.48
C MET A 582 1.41 -5.04 -26.55
N ALA A 583 0.81 -6.14 -26.12
CA ALA A 583 -0.27 -6.18 -25.16
C ALA A 583 -0.39 -7.62 -24.65
N ASP A 584 -0.92 -7.79 -23.46
CA ASP A 584 -1.20 -9.11 -22.89
C ASP A 584 -2.52 -9.63 -23.48
N ILE A 585 -2.44 -10.38 -24.58
CA ILE A 585 -3.60 -10.82 -25.36
C ILE A 585 -4.22 -12.10 -24.82
N ASN A 586 -3.45 -12.88 -24.04
CA ASN A 586 -3.87 -14.12 -23.39
C ASN A 586 -4.11 -13.95 -21.87
N ASN A 587 -4.01 -12.73 -21.34
CA ASN A 587 -4.29 -12.37 -19.95
C ASN A 587 -3.40 -13.15 -18.95
N ASP A 588 -2.13 -13.36 -19.32
CA ASP A 588 -1.12 -14.05 -18.52
C ASP A 588 -0.15 -13.10 -17.79
N GLY A 589 -0.44 -11.81 -17.77
CA GLY A 589 0.32 -10.80 -17.05
C GLY A 589 1.70 -10.51 -17.66
N SER A 590 2.02 -11.10 -18.80
CA SER A 590 3.25 -10.83 -19.55
C SER A 590 2.88 -10.17 -20.88
N PRO A 591 3.68 -9.23 -21.39
CA PRO A 591 3.37 -8.59 -22.66
C PRO A 591 3.61 -9.56 -23.83
N ASP A 592 2.59 -9.76 -24.66
CA ASP A 592 2.73 -10.47 -25.94
C ASP A 592 3.14 -9.51 -27.05
N VAL A 593 3.82 -10.04 -28.06
CA VAL A 593 4.30 -9.26 -29.21
C VAL A 593 3.51 -9.62 -30.45
N CYS A 594 2.66 -8.70 -30.90
CA CYS A 594 1.83 -8.83 -32.07
C CYS A 594 2.38 -8.05 -33.27
N TYR A 595 2.35 -8.65 -34.44
CA TYR A 595 2.80 -8.06 -35.70
C TYR A 595 1.90 -8.44 -36.88
N ARG A 596 1.86 -7.58 -37.89
CA ARG A 596 1.16 -7.87 -39.15
C ARG A 596 2.02 -8.72 -40.09
N SER A 597 1.42 -9.78 -40.62
CA SER A 597 1.94 -10.60 -41.73
C SER A 597 1.00 -10.52 -42.95
N TYR A 598 1.41 -11.07 -44.10
CA TYR A 598 0.52 -11.26 -45.25
C TYR A 598 -0.71 -12.14 -44.98
N LYS A 599 -0.64 -13.00 -43.96
CA LYS A 599 -1.72 -13.91 -43.55
C LYS A 599 -2.68 -13.29 -42.55
N GLY A 600 -2.34 -12.14 -41.97
CA GLY A 600 -3.12 -11.44 -40.95
C GLY A 600 -2.27 -11.03 -39.75
N ILE A 601 -2.85 -10.99 -38.55
CA ILE A 601 -2.14 -10.62 -37.31
C ILE A 601 -1.59 -11.89 -36.67
N ASN A 602 -0.29 -11.93 -36.41
CA ASN A 602 0.36 -12.99 -35.65
C ASN A 602 0.88 -12.41 -34.35
N CYS A 603 0.87 -13.19 -33.28
CA CYS A 603 1.52 -12.81 -32.04
C CYS A 603 2.50 -13.89 -31.61
N THR A 604 3.50 -13.46 -30.86
CA THR A 604 4.39 -14.35 -30.15
C THR A 604 4.14 -14.09 -28.68
N ILE A 605 3.78 -15.14 -27.96
CA ILE A 605 3.24 -15.07 -26.61
C ILE A 605 4.38 -15.06 -25.62
N GLY A 606 4.41 -14.07 -24.75
CA GLY A 606 5.35 -13.99 -23.64
C GLY A 606 5.05 -15.12 -22.67
N ASN A 607 6.07 -15.73 -22.09
CA ASN A 607 5.87 -16.68 -21.01
C ASN A 607 5.62 -15.96 -19.70
N ASP A 608 4.70 -16.52 -18.91
CA ASP A 608 4.41 -16.07 -17.55
C ASP A 608 5.68 -15.91 -16.70
N ASN A 609 6.07 -14.66 -16.45
CA ASN A 609 7.18 -14.37 -15.56
C ASN A 609 6.68 -14.19 -14.11
N MET A 610 6.88 -15.24 -13.31
CA MET A 610 6.71 -15.24 -11.87
C MET A 610 8.04 -14.88 -11.21
N ALA A 611 8.31 -13.61 -10.97
CA ALA A 611 9.54 -13.20 -10.28
C ALA A 611 9.27 -12.31 -9.05
N ASN A 612 10.20 -12.36 -8.08
CA ASN A 612 10.24 -11.52 -6.88
C ASN A 612 9.03 -11.63 -5.91
N LEU A 613 8.35 -12.78 -5.85
CA LEU A 613 7.34 -13.11 -4.84
C LEU A 613 7.90 -14.07 -3.79
N LEU A 614 7.68 -13.75 -2.52
CA LEU A 614 7.96 -14.65 -1.40
C LEU A 614 7.02 -15.86 -1.47
N VAL A 615 7.58 -17.06 -1.57
CA VAL A 615 6.83 -18.34 -1.67
C VAL A 615 6.94 -19.20 -0.43
N ALA A 616 7.97 -19.00 0.40
CA ALA A 616 8.04 -19.66 1.71
C ALA A 616 8.87 -18.89 2.74
N VAL A 617 8.54 -19.12 4.01
CA VAL A 617 9.35 -18.74 5.17
C VAL A 617 9.55 -19.96 6.04
N THR A 618 10.82 -20.25 6.37
CA THR A 618 11.18 -21.34 7.28
C THR A 618 11.89 -20.77 8.49
N THR A 619 11.30 -20.91 9.67
CA THR A 619 11.93 -20.48 10.93
C THR A 619 13.21 -21.26 11.20
N GLY A 620 14.08 -20.72 12.07
CA GLY A 620 15.32 -21.38 12.47
C GLY A 620 15.18 -22.78 13.08
N TYR A 621 13.98 -23.17 13.52
CA TYR A 621 13.69 -24.49 14.08
C TYR A 621 12.85 -25.38 13.16
N GLY A 622 12.71 -24.99 11.88
CA GLY A 622 12.12 -25.82 10.83
C GLY A 622 10.61 -25.70 10.64
N ALA A 623 9.91 -24.84 11.40
CA ALA A 623 8.51 -24.52 11.10
C ALA A 623 8.45 -23.72 9.80
N ARG A 624 7.69 -24.21 8.82
CA ARG A 624 7.60 -23.70 7.45
C ARG A 624 6.20 -23.19 7.16
N THR A 625 6.14 -22.03 6.49
CA THR A 625 4.93 -21.43 5.94
C THR A 625 5.14 -21.18 4.45
N GLU A 626 4.23 -21.67 3.61
CA GLU A 626 4.28 -21.62 2.15
C GLU A 626 3.12 -20.77 1.61
N PHE A 627 3.38 -20.03 0.54
CA PHE A 627 2.44 -19.11 -0.09
C PHE A 627 2.29 -19.46 -1.58
N GLU A 628 1.06 -19.71 -2.00
CA GLU A 628 0.71 -19.90 -3.40
C GLU A 628 -0.08 -18.69 -3.90
N TYR A 629 0.20 -18.26 -5.13
CA TYR A 629 -0.48 -17.14 -5.78
C TYR A 629 -1.24 -17.62 -7.01
N GLY A 630 -2.28 -16.90 -7.39
CA GLY A 630 -3.00 -17.04 -8.66
C GLY A 630 -3.40 -15.69 -9.21
N ARG A 631 -4.07 -15.68 -10.37
CA ARG A 631 -4.54 -14.46 -11.05
C ARG A 631 -6.04 -14.34 -10.96
N LEU A 632 -6.55 -13.13 -11.16
CA LEU A 632 -7.99 -12.91 -11.33
C LEU A 632 -8.52 -13.52 -12.63
N SER A 633 -7.65 -13.90 -13.58
CA SER A 633 -8.03 -14.67 -14.77
C SER A 633 -8.43 -16.12 -14.50
N ASP A 634 -8.15 -16.64 -13.30
CA ASP A 634 -8.57 -17.99 -12.90
C ASP A 634 -9.97 -17.98 -12.28
N GLU A 635 -10.93 -18.58 -13.00
CA GLU A 635 -12.33 -18.69 -12.58
C GLU A 635 -12.53 -19.50 -11.28
N ASP A 636 -11.59 -20.39 -10.91
CA ASP A 636 -11.64 -21.11 -9.63
C ASP A 636 -11.19 -20.24 -8.44
N LEU A 637 -10.57 -19.08 -8.72
CA LEU A 637 -10.00 -18.17 -7.73
C LEU A 637 -10.77 -16.85 -7.62
N TYR A 638 -11.32 -16.36 -8.73
CA TYR A 638 -11.98 -15.07 -8.81
C TYR A 638 -13.26 -15.09 -9.64
N GLU A 639 -14.31 -14.48 -9.09
CA GLU A 639 -15.56 -14.22 -9.79
C GLU A 639 -15.72 -12.70 -10.04
N ARG A 640 -15.73 -12.29 -11.31
CA ARG A 640 -16.01 -10.91 -11.71
C ARG A 640 -17.52 -10.62 -11.63
N TYR A 641 -17.87 -9.46 -11.09
CA TYR A 641 -19.24 -8.94 -11.13
C TYR A 641 -19.47 -8.08 -12.39
N GLU A 642 -20.73 -7.80 -12.71
CA GLU A 642 -21.14 -7.00 -13.89
C GLU A 642 -22.17 -5.92 -13.52
N ASP A 643 -22.06 -5.39 -12.31
CA ASP A 643 -23.04 -4.46 -11.71
C ASP A 643 -22.47 -3.06 -11.45
N ALA A 644 -21.21 -2.79 -11.82
CA ALA A 644 -20.62 -1.46 -11.69
C ALA A 644 -21.31 -0.42 -12.59
N VAL A 645 -21.40 0.81 -12.06
CA VAL A 645 -21.92 1.97 -12.78
C VAL A 645 -20.86 3.06 -12.74
N ALA A 646 -20.54 3.63 -13.90
CA ALA A 646 -19.58 4.71 -14.02
C ALA A 646 -19.89 5.83 -13.00
N PRO A 647 -18.88 6.39 -12.32
CA PRO A 647 -17.43 6.25 -12.52
C PRO A 647 -16.74 5.03 -11.87
N VAL A 648 -17.49 4.01 -11.43
CA VAL A 648 -16.97 2.73 -10.93
C VAL A 648 -16.97 1.67 -12.04
N PHE A 649 -15.96 0.80 -12.06
CA PHE A 649 -15.78 -0.26 -13.06
C PHE A 649 -15.45 -1.61 -12.41
N ASP A 650 -15.97 -2.70 -13.00
CA ASP A 650 -15.69 -4.08 -12.60
C ASP A 650 -14.44 -4.61 -13.29
N MET A 651 -13.45 -5.02 -12.51
CA MET A 651 -12.15 -5.43 -13.02
C MET A 651 -12.10 -6.94 -13.26
N GLN A 652 -11.81 -7.37 -14.49
CA GLN A 652 -11.02 -8.56 -14.77
C GLN A 652 -9.56 -8.10 -14.84
N GLY A 653 -8.59 -9.00 -14.68
CA GLY A 653 -7.22 -8.64 -14.97
C GLY A 653 -6.19 -9.62 -14.45
N VAL A 654 -4.94 -9.19 -14.48
CA VAL A 654 -3.78 -10.04 -14.17
C VAL A 654 -3.19 -9.83 -12.78
N THR A 655 -3.89 -9.06 -11.94
CA THR A 655 -3.49 -8.85 -10.54
C THR A 655 -3.32 -10.20 -9.86
N ARG A 656 -2.14 -10.41 -9.28
CA ARG A 656 -1.87 -11.61 -8.51
C ARG A 656 -2.45 -11.49 -7.11
N VAL A 657 -3.14 -12.53 -6.70
CA VAL A 657 -3.70 -12.67 -5.35
C VAL A 657 -3.26 -13.98 -4.71
N VAL A 658 -3.24 -14.03 -3.39
CA VAL A 658 -2.91 -15.25 -2.64
C VAL A 658 -3.98 -16.30 -2.89
N ARG A 659 -3.60 -17.45 -3.44
CA ARG A 659 -4.48 -18.61 -3.62
C ARG A 659 -4.57 -19.41 -2.33
N SER A 660 -3.43 -19.69 -1.69
CA SER A 660 -3.42 -20.43 -0.44
C SER A 660 -2.19 -20.14 0.41
N ILE A 661 -2.35 -20.35 1.72
CA ILE A 661 -1.27 -20.37 2.70
C ILE A 661 -1.26 -21.75 3.36
N SER A 662 -0.11 -22.42 3.36
CA SER A 662 0.09 -23.69 4.06
C SER A 662 1.12 -23.49 5.15
N SER A 663 0.80 -23.81 6.40
CA SER A 663 1.69 -23.59 7.56
C SER A 663 1.89 -24.89 8.33
N SER A 664 3.08 -25.08 8.91
CA SER A 664 3.37 -26.27 9.73
C SER A 664 2.40 -26.38 10.92
N ASP A 665 1.85 -27.57 11.15
CA ASP A 665 0.89 -27.81 12.23
C ASP A 665 1.54 -28.10 13.60
N GLY A 666 2.87 -28.15 13.65
CA GLY A 666 3.66 -28.43 14.87
C GLY A 666 3.79 -29.91 15.22
N ILE A 667 3.16 -30.82 14.48
CA ILE A 667 3.27 -32.28 14.65
C ILE A 667 3.80 -33.02 13.41
N GLY A 668 4.26 -32.26 12.40
CA GLY A 668 4.90 -32.76 11.19
C GLY A 668 4.02 -32.75 9.94
N GLY A 669 2.81 -32.21 10.02
CA GLY A 669 1.91 -31.94 8.89
C GLY A 669 1.79 -30.46 8.56
N MET A 670 0.87 -30.13 7.66
CA MET A 670 0.59 -28.76 7.21
C MET A 670 -0.90 -28.45 7.38
N ASN A 671 -1.21 -27.28 7.92
CA ASN A 671 -2.53 -26.68 7.90
C ASN A 671 -2.64 -25.73 6.68
N ARG A 672 -3.60 -26.00 5.78
CA ARG A 672 -3.82 -25.22 4.56
C ARG A 672 -5.07 -24.36 4.66
N ILE A 673 -4.94 -23.09 4.26
CA ILE A 673 -6.04 -22.14 4.07
C ILE A 673 -6.06 -21.71 2.61
N SER A 674 -7.14 -21.97 1.88
CA SER A 674 -7.33 -21.49 0.50
C SER A 674 -8.26 -20.29 0.44
N TYR A 675 -8.11 -19.45 -0.57
CA TYR A 675 -8.88 -18.21 -0.75
C TYR A 675 -9.66 -18.22 -2.08
N HIS A 676 -10.76 -17.49 -2.09
CA HIS A 676 -11.56 -17.14 -3.27
C HIS A 676 -11.99 -15.68 -3.15
N TYR A 677 -12.07 -14.98 -4.27
CA TYR A 677 -12.33 -13.54 -4.33
C TYR A 677 -13.51 -13.25 -5.27
N ALA A 678 -14.26 -12.18 -5.03
CA ALA A 678 -15.29 -11.77 -5.98
C ALA A 678 -15.49 -10.24 -6.03
N GLY A 679 -15.86 -9.75 -7.21
CA GLY A 679 -16.28 -8.37 -7.45
C GLY A 679 -15.21 -7.31 -7.14
N LEU A 680 -14.01 -7.40 -7.71
CA LEU A 680 -13.02 -6.32 -7.62
C LEU A 680 -13.50 -5.10 -8.40
N LYS A 681 -13.58 -3.94 -7.74
CA LYS A 681 -13.99 -2.68 -8.36
C LYS A 681 -12.90 -1.62 -8.27
N THR A 682 -12.89 -0.72 -9.25
CA THR A 682 -12.08 0.51 -9.22
C THR A 682 -12.96 1.72 -9.48
N HIS A 683 -12.68 2.82 -8.80
CA HIS A 683 -13.21 4.13 -9.10
C HIS A 683 -12.19 4.91 -9.95
N LYS A 684 -12.69 5.72 -10.89
CA LYS A 684 -11.85 6.55 -11.77
C LYS A 684 -10.95 7.55 -11.03
N ASP A 685 -11.46 8.13 -9.95
CA ASP A 685 -10.75 9.18 -9.21
C ASP A 685 -10.02 8.60 -7.98
N ASP A 686 -10.56 7.56 -7.34
CA ASP A 686 -10.07 7.07 -6.02
C ASP A 686 -9.25 5.77 -6.12
N GLY A 687 -9.19 5.17 -7.31
CA GLY A 687 -8.50 3.91 -7.55
C GLY A 687 -9.28 2.71 -7.03
N SER A 688 -8.57 1.67 -6.58
CA SER A 688 -9.20 0.40 -6.19
C SER A 688 -10.14 0.56 -4.99
N LEU A 689 -11.36 0.02 -5.12
CA LEU A 689 -12.36 -0.07 -4.05
C LEU A 689 -12.31 -1.42 -3.30
N GLY A 690 -11.32 -2.27 -3.61
CA GLY A 690 -11.18 -3.62 -3.07
C GLY A 690 -12.17 -4.63 -3.68
N PHE A 691 -12.18 -5.85 -3.15
CA PHE A 691 -13.12 -6.93 -3.50
C PHE A 691 -14.44 -6.77 -2.75
N ALA A 692 -15.55 -7.10 -3.41
CA ALA A 692 -16.88 -7.17 -2.79
C ALA A 692 -16.96 -8.30 -1.76
N GLU A 693 -16.27 -9.41 -2.04
CA GLU A 693 -16.22 -10.60 -1.19
C GLU A 693 -14.82 -11.22 -1.18
N VAL A 694 -14.37 -11.62 0.01
CA VAL A 694 -13.18 -12.47 0.21
C VAL A 694 -13.61 -13.67 1.05
N SER A 695 -13.39 -14.87 0.52
CA SER A 695 -13.67 -16.13 1.20
C SER A 695 -12.36 -16.86 1.50
N SER A 696 -12.22 -17.41 2.71
CA SER A 696 -11.14 -18.33 3.07
C SER A 696 -11.71 -19.68 3.55
N HIS A 697 -10.97 -20.77 3.32
CA HIS A 697 -11.35 -22.10 3.77
C HIS A 697 -10.16 -22.80 4.43
N ASN A 698 -10.26 -23.05 5.73
CA ASN A 698 -9.31 -23.86 6.48
C ASN A 698 -9.69 -25.33 6.32
N HIS A 699 -8.87 -26.08 5.58
CA HIS A 699 -9.12 -27.47 5.22
C HIS A 699 -9.00 -28.43 6.42
N THR A 700 -8.16 -28.10 7.42
CA THR A 700 -7.98 -28.94 8.62
C THR A 700 -9.18 -28.85 9.55
N ALA A 701 -9.71 -27.63 9.73
CA ALA A 701 -10.88 -27.37 10.57
C ALA A 701 -12.21 -27.56 9.81
N ASN A 702 -12.15 -27.77 8.49
CA ASN A 702 -13.29 -27.74 7.57
C ASN A 702 -14.19 -26.51 7.80
N ARG A 703 -13.55 -25.34 7.95
CA ARG A 703 -14.20 -24.08 8.32
C ARG A 703 -14.01 -23.06 7.20
N LYS A 704 -15.11 -22.50 6.69
CA LYS A 704 -15.11 -21.43 5.70
C LYS A 704 -15.45 -20.10 6.37
N HIS A 705 -14.75 -19.04 5.99
CA HIS A 705 -15.00 -17.68 6.44
C HIS A 705 -15.22 -16.79 5.23
N ILE A 706 -16.36 -16.10 5.16
CA ILE A 706 -16.71 -15.22 4.04
C ILE A 706 -16.87 -13.80 4.59
N THR A 707 -16.12 -12.85 4.06
CA THR A 707 -16.22 -11.44 4.41
C THR A 707 -16.70 -10.64 3.20
N ARG A 708 -17.78 -9.89 3.37
CA ARG A 708 -18.34 -9.00 2.34
C ARG A 708 -18.12 -7.55 2.72
N TYR A 709 -17.78 -6.72 1.74
CA TYR A 709 -17.40 -5.33 1.93
C TYR A 709 -18.37 -4.37 1.25
N TYR A 710 -18.47 -3.15 1.79
CA TYR A 710 -19.01 -2.01 1.06
C TYR A 710 -17.99 -1.54 0.02
N GLN A 711 -18.45 -1.12 -1.16
CA GLN A 711 -17.63 -0.61 -2.27
C GLN A 711 -18.24 0.67 -2.87
N LEU A 712 -18.94 1.46 -2.06
CA LEU A 712 -19.58 2.69 -2.51
C LEU A 712 -19.47 3.78 -1.45
N GLY A 713 -19.12 4.98 -1.90
CA GLY A 713 -18.99 6.18 -1.06
C GLY A 713 -17.99 6.01 0.08
N ASP A 714 -18.22 6.73 1.17
CA ASP A 714 -17.36 6.76 2.36
C ASP A 714 -17.34 5.45 3.17
N PHE A 715 -18.19 4.49 2.78
CA PHE A 715 -18.24 3.15 3.36
C PHE A 715 -17.29 2.17 2.67
N SER A 716 -16.69 2.53 1.52
CA SER A 716 -15.83 1.65 0.73
C SER A 716 -14.72 0.99 1.57
N GLY A 717 -14.51 -0.31 1.39
CA GLY A 717 -13.54 -1.12 2.14
C GLY A 717 -14.00 -1.55 3.54
N ARG A 718 -15.15 -1.07 4.04
CA ARG A 718 -15.68 -1.48 5.36
C ARG A 718 -16.42 -2.80 5.28
N VAL A 719 -16.29 -3.63 6.31
CA VAL A 719 -16.98 -4.92 6.39
C VAL A 719 -18.48 -4.71 6.55
N ARG A 720 -19.27 -5.27 5.63
CA ARG A 720 -20.74 -5.28 5.62
C ARG A 720 -21.30 -6.54 6.28
N GLU A 721 -20.69 -7.68 6.02
CA GLU A 721 -21.14 -8.97 6.53
C GLU A 721 -19.96 -9.93 6.68
N ILE A 722 -20.02 -10.78 7.71
CA ILE A 722 -19.15 -11.91 7.91
C ILE A 722 -20.01 -13.16 8.11
N GLU A 723 -19.70 -14.25 7.42
CA GLU A 723 -20.26 -15.57 7.66
C GLU A 723 -19.16 -16.57 8.00
N GLU A 724 -19.42 -17.43 8.98
CA GLU A 724 -18.58 -18.58 9.30
C GLU A 724 -19.38 -19.85 9.11
N LEU A 725 -18.81 -20.80 8.37
CA LEU A 725 -19.45 -22.07 8.03
C LEU A 725 -18.57 -23.24 8.46
N VAL A 726 -19.20 -24.34 8.86
CA VAL A 726 -18.57 -25.67 9.01
C VAL A 726 -19.22 -26.61 8.01
N GLY A 727 -18.45 -27.09 7.03
CA GLY A 727 -19.04 -27.61 5.79
C GLY A 727 -19.90 -26.54 5.11
N ASP A 728 -21.16 -26.86 4.82
CA ASP A 728 -22.13 -25.93 4.20
C ASP A 728 -23.08 -25.27 5.21
N VAL A 729 -22.89 -25.51 6.51
CA VAL A 729 -23.75 -24.98 7.57
C VAL A 729 -23.16 -23.69 8.14
N VAL A 730 -23.92 -22.60 8.06
CA VAL A 730 -23.59 -21.33 8.74
C VAL A 730 -23.70 -21.53 10.24
N ILE A 731 -22.62 -21.27 10.98
CA ILE A 731 -22.57 -21.33 12.44
C ILE A 731 -22.52 -19.94 13.08
N LEU A 732 -22.14 -18.93 12.30
CA LEU A 732 -22.12 -17.53 12.70
C LEU A 732 -22.42 -16.63 11.51
N ARG A 733 -23.25 -15.61 11.72
CA ARG A 733 -23.43 -14.51 10.77
C ARG A 733 -23.38 -13.18 11.48
N ASN A 734 -22.54 -12.26 11.03
CA ASN A 734 -22.37 -10.92 11.60
C ASN A 734 -22.64 -9.87 10.52
N ARG A 735 -23.68 -9.05 10.66
CA ARG A 735 -24.01 -7.95 9.74
C ARG A 735 -23.70 -6.61 10.40
N LEU A 736 -23.03 -5.72 9.68
CA LEU A 736 -22.62 -4.41 10.16
C LEU A 736 -23.16 -3.32 9.25
N THR A 737 -23.69 -2.26 9.86
CA THR A 737 -24.02 -1.01 9.18
C THR A 737 -23.24 0.14 9.79
N TYR A 738 -23.01 1.17 8.99
CA TYR A 738 -22.30 2.37 9.39
C TYR A 738 -23.16 3.59 9.12
N ARG A 739 -22.80 4.70 9.78
CA ARG A 739 -23.37 6.02 9.51
C ARG A 739 -22.24 7.04 9.40
N GLU A 740 -22.41 7.99 8.50
CA GLU A 740 -21.64 9.22 8.52
C GLU A 740 -22.08 10.09 9.70
N MET A 741 -21.10 10.67 10.38
CA MET A 741 -21.30 11.64 11.44
C MET A 741 -21.27 13.05 10.82
N PRO A 742 -22.15 13.97 11.22
CA PRO A 742 -22.09 15.34 10.77
C PRO A 742 -20.75 15.96 11.17
N MET A 743 -19.95 16.38 10.20
CA MET A 743 -18.70 17.10 10.43
C MET A 743 -18.92 18.60 10.25
N VAL A 744 -18.24 19.41 11.06
CA VAL A 744 -18.32 20.88 10.99
C VAL A 744 -17.58 21.43 9.76
N TYR A 745 -16.59 20.67 9.28
CA TYR A 745 -15.69 21.07 8.20
C TYR A 745 -16.04 20.32 6.91
N ASP A 746 -16.13 21.07 5.81
CA ASP A 746 -16.34 20.50 4.48
C ASP A 746 -15.20 19.53 4.10
N ASN A 747 -15.52 18.47 3.36
CA ASN A 747 -14.58 17.44 2.88
C ASN A 747 -13.84 16.64 3.97
N VAL A 748 -14.30 16.74 5.22
CA VAL A 748 -13.92 15.84 6.31
C VAL A 748 -15.10 14.90 6.57
N VAL A 749 -14.84 13.60 6.57
CA VAL A 749 -15.85 12.57 6.76
C VAL A 749 -15.47 11.68 7.93
N SER A 750 -16.38 11.57 8.90
CA SER A 750 -16.29 10.59 9.97
C SER A 750 -17.35 9.53 9.79
N VAL A 751 -16.94 8.28 9.58
CA VAL A 751 -17.86 7.13 9.54
C VAL A 751 -17.73 6.33 10.83
N GLN A 752 -18.87 6.08 11.48
CA GLN A 752 -18.94 5.31 12.73
C GLN A 752 -19.83 4.07 12.58
N PRO A 753 -19.55 2.97 13.30
CA PRO A 753 -20.47 1.83 13.39
C PRO A 753 -21.86 2.29 13.85
N HIS A 754 -22.92 1.80 13.21
CA HIS A 754 -24.30 2.14 13.57
C HIS A 754 -25.00 0.95 14.23
N THR A 755 -25.12 -0.17 13.52
CA THR A 755 -25.67 -1.42 14.07
C THR A 755 -24.78 -2.60 13.73
N GLN A 756 -24.71 -3.55 14.66
CA GLN A 756 -24.11 -4.85 14.46
C GLN A 756 -25.12 -5.92 14.88
N VAL A 757 -25.38 -6.91 14.03
CA VAL A 757 -26.28 -8.03 14.33
C VAL A 757 -25.51 -9.33 14.15
N LEU A 758 -25.30 -10.04 15.26
CA LEU A 758 -24.58 -11.31 15.33
C LEU A 758 -25.55 -12.45 15.61
N GLU A 759 -25.73 -13.34 14.64
CA GLU A 759 -26.56 -14.54 14.73
C GLU A 759 -25.64 -15.76 14.95
N HIS A 760 -26.00 -16.60 15.92
CA HIS A 760 -25.30 -17.85 16.22
C HIS A 760 -26.18 -19.05 15.89
N TYR A 761 -25.57 -20.10 15.33
CA TYR A 761 -26.27 -21.32 14.95
C TYR A 761 -25.50 -22.56 15.43
N GLU A 762 -26.21 -23.66 15.64
CA GLU A 762 -25.63 -24.99 15.90
C GLU A 762 -25.09 -25.62 14.62
N LEU A 763 -24.38 -26.75 14.77
CA LEU A 763 -23.85 -27.53 13.64
C LEU A 763 -24.94 -28.15 12.74
N ASP A 764 -26.20 -28.19 13.18
CA ASP A 764 -27.34 -28.61 12.36
C ASP A 764 -28.07 -27.44 11.67
N GLY A 765 -27.58 -26.21 11.86
CA GLY A 765 -28.15 -24.98 11.30
C GLY A 765 -29.30 -24.39 12.12
N SER A 766 -29.65 -24.98 13.26
CA SER A 766 -30.62 -24.37 14.18
C SER A 766 -30.07 -23.08 14.78
N HIS A 767 -30.90 -22.03 14.81
CA HIS A 767 -30.53 -20.77 15.44
C HIS A 767 -30.45 -20.93 16.97
N ILE A 768 -29.49 -20.27 17.60
CA ILE A 768 -29.27 -20.30 19.05
C ILE A 768 -29.69 -18.96 19.68
N LYS A 769 -29.10 -17.88 19.15
CA LYS A 769 -29.27 -16.52 19.68
C LYS A 769 -28.89 -15.46 18.65
N THR A 770 -29.46 -14.28 18.83
CA THR A 770 -29.07 -13.04 18.13
C THR A 770 -28.58 -12.02 19.14
N GLU A 771 -27.39 -11.46 18.92
CA GLU A 771 -26.85 -10.32 19.65
C GLU A 771 -26.87 -9.09 18.74
N GLN A 772 -27.65 -8.07 19.10
CA GLN A 772 -27.71 -6.82 18.38
C GLN A 772 -27.03 -5.71 19.20
N THR A 773 -25.98 -5.10 18.65
CA THR A 773 -25.35 -3.91 19.21
C THR A 773 -25.77 -2.69 18.41
N ASN A 774 -26.39 -1.72 19.07
CA ASN A 774 -26.78 -0.44 18.51
C ASN A 774 -25.91 0.67 19.11
N HIS A 775 -25.14 1.34 18.28
CA HIS A 775 -24.42 2.56 18.65
C HIS A 775 -25.34 3.76 18.39
N ALA A 776 -26.16 4.08 19.40
CA ALA A 776 -27.25 5.03 19.24
C ALA A 776 -26.72 6.46 19.03
N GLU A 777 -25.70 6.87 19.80
CA GLU A 777 -25.24 8.26 19.87
C GLU A 777 -23.71 8.31 19.99
N TYR A 778 -23.09 9.27 19.30
CA TYR A 778 -21.68 9.64 19.43
C TYR A 778 -21.55 11.14 19.68
N ASP A 779 -20.46 11.56 20.31
CA ASP A 779 -20.05 12.97 20.30
C ASP A 779 -19.35 13.34 18.98
N GLU A 780 -18.96 14.60 18.84
CA GLU A 780 -18.27 15.15 17.66
C GLU A 780 -16.87 14.53 17.41
N TYR A 781 -16.32 13.82 18.42
CA TYR A 781 -15.03 13.15 18.36
C TYR A 781 -15.16 11.62 18.20
N GLY A 782 -16.34 11.13 17.84
CA GLY A 782 -16.60 9.71 17.59
C GLY A 782 -16.59 8.85 18.86
N ASN A 783 -16.72 9.44 20.04
CA ASN A 783 -16.84 8.68 21.29
C ASN A 783 -18.30 8.28 21.49
N ALA A 784 -18.57 6.98 21.70
CA ALA A 784 -19.93 6.48 21.84
C ALA A 784 -20.55 6.94 23.16
N LEU A 785 -21.56 7.81 23.07
CA LEU A 785 -22.32 8.34 24.22
C LEU A 785 -23.35 7.34 24.72
N ARG A 786 -23.94 6.57 23.81
CA ARG A 786 -24.95 5.57 24.14
C ARG A 786 -24.82 4.33 23.27
N MET A 787 -24.62 3.20 23.92
CA MET A 787 -24.57 1.87 23.29
C MET A 787 -25.59 0.95 23.93
N VAL A 788 -26.31 0.19 23.11
CA VAL A 788 -27.30 -0.78 23.57
C VAL A 788 -26.99 -2.13 22.95
N VAL A 789 -26.75 -3.15 23.77
CA VAL A 789 -26.59 -4.54 23.35
C VAL A 789 -27.84 -5.31 23.79
N GLU A 790 -28.51 -5.97 22.85
CA GLU A 790 -29.67 -6.82 23.10
C GLU A 790 -29.37 -8.25 22.65
N ILE A 791 -29.45 -9.20 23.57
CA ILE A 791 -29.25 -10.62 23.32
C ILE A 791 -30.60 -11.31 23.46
N ASN A 792 -31.07 -11.89 22.36
CA ASN A 792 -32.32 -12.64 22.28
C ASN A 792 -31.99 -14.11 21.99
N GLY A 793 -32.34 -15.01 22.90
CA GLY A 793 -32.28 -16.47 22.70
C GLY A 793 -33.62 -17.06 22.24
N GLU A 794 -33.58 -18.24 21.63
CA GLU A 794 -34.76 -18.95 21.11
C GLU A 794 -35.84 -19.25 22.17
N ASN A 795 -35.45 -19.49 23.43
CA ASN A 795 -36.40 -19.73 24.55
C ASN A 795 -37.05 -18.44 25.09
N GLY A 796 -36.91 -17.35 24.34
CA GLY A 796 -37.30 -15.99 24.69
C GLY A 796 -36.39 -15.33 25.73
N ASP A 797 -35.27 -15.97 26.10
CA ASP A 797 -34.28 -15.40 27.00
C ASP A 797 -33.81 -14.04 26.46
N PHE A 798 -33.81 -13.04 27.35
CA PHE A 798 -33.56 -11.65 26.99
C PHE A 798 -32.58 -11.03 27.98
N VAL A 799 -31.50 -10.49 27.43
CA VAL A 799 -30.55 -9.66 28.16
C VAL A 799 -30.34 -8.38 27.38
N ARG A 800 -30.50 -7.25 28.04
CA ARG A 800 -30.20 -5.93 27.49
C ARG A 800 -29.14 -5.24 28.33
N LYS A 801 -28.07 -4.78 27.71
CA LYS A 801 -27.01 -3.98 28.32
C LYS A 801 -26.98 -2.61 27.65
N GLU A 802 -27.32 -1.58 28.40
CA GLU A 802 -27.22 -0.19 27.95
C GLU A 802 -26.06 0.49 28.66
N THR A 803 -25.17 1.11 27.89
CA THR A 803 -24.02 1.87 28.38
C THR A 803 -24.17 3.32 27.96
N ASN A 804 -24.32 4.21 28.94
CA ASN A 804 -24.34 5.66 28.74
C ASN A 804 -23.02 6.24 29.24
N SER A 805 -22.34 7.02 28.40
CA SER A 805 -21.03 7.58 28.71
C SER A 805 -21.03 9.09 28.47
N VAL A 806 -20.38 9.82 29.36
CA VAL A 806 -20.09 11.24 29.22
C VAL A 806 -18.58 11.39 29.14
N TYR A 807 -18.09 12.11 28.12
CA TYR A 807 -16.66 12.34 27.92
C TYR A 807 -16.30 13.81 28.11
N ARG A 808 -15.06 14.04 28.54
CA ARG A 808 -14.37 15.32 28.43
C ARG A 808 -13.52 15.31 27.17
N ASN A 809 -13.73 16.32 26.33
CA ASN A 809 -12.89 16.64 25.19
C ASN A 809 -12.25 18.00 25.47
N ASP A 810 -10.94 18.02 25.73
CA ASP A 810 -10.18 19.27 25.90
C ASP A 810 -9.40 19.55 24.62
N GLU A 811 -9.92 20.46 23.79
CA GLU A 811 -9.31 20.85 22.52
C GLU A 811 -8.00 21.61 22.69
N SER A 812 -7.86 22.35 23.79
CA SER A 812 -6.68 23.17 24.04
C SER A 812 -5.45 22.30 24.32
N ALA A 813 -5.63 21.24 25.12
CA ALA A 813 -4.61 20.24 25.38
C ALA A 813 -4.64 19.10 24.34
N TRP A 814 -5.68 19.01 23.52
CA TRP A 814 -6.02 17.86 22.67
C TRP A 814 -6.09 16.54 23.46
N LEU A 815 -6.82 16.55 24.59
CA LEU A 815 -7.14 15.38 25.40
C LEU A 815 -8.59 14.98 25.13
N ILE A 816 -8.77 14.12 24.13
CA ILE A 816 -10.07 13.76 23.57
C ILE A 816 -10.54 12.42 24.13
N GLY A 817 -11.84 12.30 24.42
CA GLY A 817 -12.49 11.03 24.80
C GLY A 817 -12.17 10.54 26.20
N LYS A 818 -11.93 11.43 27.18
CA LYS A 818 -11.71 11.02 28.58
C LYS A 818 -13.06 10.80 29.29
N PRO A 819 -13.46 9.58 29.65
CA PRO A 819 -14.79 9.33 30.22
C PRO A 819 -14.90 9.95 31.60
N LEU A 820 -15.84 10.88 31.82
CA LEU A 820 -16.15 11.51 33.11
C LEU A 820 -17.14 10.69 33.94
N ASN A 821 -18.10 10.05 33.26
CA ASN A 821 -19.11 9.22 33.89
C ASN A 821 -19.52 8.10 32.93
N VAL A 822 -19.65 6.88 33.44
CA VAL A 822 -20.17 5.73 32.69
C VAL A 822 -21.22 5.03 33.53
N GLU A 823 -22.40 4.88 32.96
CA GLU A 823 -23.51 4.13 33.54
C GLU A 823 -23.78 2.89 32.70
N VAL A 824 -23.77 1.72 33.33
CA VAL A 824 -24.11 0.45 32.69
C VAL A 824 -25.36 -0.12 33.34
N THR A 825 -26.42 -0.22 32.55
CA THR A 825 -27.70 -0.79 32.94
C THR A 825 -27.87 -2.16 32.31
N HIS A 826 -27.98 -3.19 33.14
CA HIS A 826 -28.35 -4.54 32.71
C HIS A 826 -29.83 -4.78 33.02
N SER A 827 -30.60 -5.15 32.01
CA SER A 827 -32.00 -5.53 32.12
C SER A 827 -32.18 -6.98 31.70
N THR A 828 -32.84 -7.75 32.54
CA THR A 828 -33.29 -9.13 32.26
C THR A 828 -34.79 -9.20 32.52
N ARG A 829 -35.39 -10.39 32.34
CA ARG A 829 -36.78 -10.62 32.75
C ARG A 829 -37.02 -10.41 34.24
N ASP A 830 -36.01 -10.68 35.08
CA ASP A 830 -36.14 -10.65 36.54
C ASP A 830 -35.94 -9.26 37.15
N GLY A 831 -35.47 -8.30 36.36
CA GLY A 831 -35.27 -6.93 36.82
C GLY A 831 -34.18 -6.19 36.07
N THR A 832 -33.95 -4.95 36.50
CA THR A 832 -32.93 -4.05 35.95
C THR A 832 -32.00 -3.60 37.05
N LEU A 833 -30.69 -3.60 36.77
CA LEU A 833 -29.65 -3.12 37.66
C LEU A 833 -28.73 -2.15 36.91
N THR A 834 -28.54 -0.96 37.48
CA THR A 834 -27.62 0.06 36.96
C THR A 834 -26.41 0.17 37.87
N ARG A 835 -25.22 0.28 37.26
CA ARG A 835 -23.97 0.62 37.94
C ARG A 835 -23.41 1.89 37.36
N SER A 836 -22.99 2.81 38.21
CA SER A 836 -22.40 4.09 37.80
C SER A 836 -20.94 4.19 38.26
N THR A 837 -20.07 4.72 37.40
CA THR A 837 -18.67 5.01 37.72
C THR A 837 -18.30 6.40 37.20
N SER A 838 -17.75 7.24 38.07
CA SER A 838 -17.24 8.56 37.70
C SER A 838 -15.71 8.61 37.78
N PHE A 839 -15.12 9.48 36.96
CA PHE A 839 -13.68 9.60 36.81
C PHE A 839 -13.26 11.07 36.80
N ASP A 840 -12.06 11.33 37.33
CA ASP A 840 -11.43 12.65 37.33
C ASP A 840 -9.98 12.52 36.85
N TYR A 841 -9.54 13.46 36.02
CA TYR A 841 -8.27 13.39 35.32
C TYR A 841 -7.46 14.66 35.52
N ASP A 842 -6.13 14.49 35.48
CA ASP A 842 -5.20 15.59 35.31
C ASP A 842 -5.54 16.39 34.03
N ASN A 843 -5.50 17.73 34.11
CA ASN A 843 -5.81 18.59 32.96
C ASN A 843 -4.64 18.77 31.99
N VAL A 844 -3.42 18.45 32.41
CA VAL A 844 -2.21 18.57 31.60
C VAL A 844 -1.83 17.20 31.04
N THR A 845 -1.71 16.19 31.92
CA THR A 845 -1.26 14.86 31.52
C THR A 845 -2.38 13.97 31.00
N GLY A 846 -3.63 14.25 31.38
CA GLY A 846 -4.77 13.40 31.08
C GLY A 846 -4.77 12.06 31.84
N ALA A 847 -3.92 11.91 32.86
CA ALA A 847 -3.83 10.74 33.72
C ALA A 847 -5.03 10.68 34.67
N LEU A 848 -5.54 9.46 34.91
CA LEU A 848 -6.67 9.24 35.82
C LEU A 848 -6.23 9.49 37.26
N ARG A 849 -6.74 10.54 37.90
CA ARG A 849 -6.43 10.90 39.30
C ARG A 849 -7.37 10.23 40.29
N ARG A 850 -8.64 10.06 39.93
CA ARG A 850 -9.65 9.48 40.82
C ARG A 850 -10.72 8.73 40.04
N GLU A 851 -11.13 7.59 40.57
CA GLU A 851 -12.26 6.79 40.13
C GLU A 851 -13.22 6.59 41.31
N VAL A 852 -14.52 6.76 41.09
CA VAL A 852 -15.55 6.52 42.10
C VAL A 852 -16.60 5.56 41.53
N ILE A 853 -16.64 4.36 42.07
CA ILE A 853 -17.69 3.36 41.79
C ILE A 853 -18.90 3.68 42.67
N GLU A 854 -20.10 3.59 42.12
CA GLU A 854 -21.39 3.92 42.73
C GLU A 854 -21.40 5.29 43.46
N PRO A 855 -21.05 6.40 42.76
CA PRO A 855 -20.90 7.72 43.37
C PRO A 855 -22.21 8.20 44.03
N GLY A 856 -22.10 8.78 45.23
CA GLY A 856 -23.25 9.29 45.99
C GLY A 856 -24.10 8.22 46.70
N SER A 857 -23.74 6.94 46.60
CA SER A 857 -24.43 5.83 47.29
C SER A 857 -23.68 5.34 48.55
N SER A 858 -24.34 4.52 49.36
CA SER A 858 -23.69 3.80 50.47
C SER A 858 -22.72 2.70 50.02
N LEU A 859 -22.76 2.31 48.74
CA LEU A 859 -21.84 1.35 48.12
C LEU A 859 -20.64 2.05 47.47
N SER A 860 -20.50 3.36 47.67
CA SER A 860 -19.46 4.14 47.01
C SER A 860 -18.06 3.69 47.41
N LEU A 861 -17.22 3.46 46.41
CA LEU A 861 -15.82 3.09 46.55
C LEU A 861 -14.97 4.03 45.71
N THR A 862 -14.08 4.78 46.36
CA THR A 862 -13.20 5.77 45.74
C THR A 862 -11.77 5.23 45.68
N SER A 863 -11.18 5.25 44.48
CA SER A 863 -9.76 5.03 44.23
C SER A 863 -9.10 6.34 43.83
N GLU A 864 -8.05 6.77 44.53
CA GLU A 864 -7.21 7.90 44.15
C GLU A 864 -5.82 7.41 43.76
N PHE A 865 -5.22 8.03 42.74
CA PHE A 865 -3.98 7.58 42.13
C PHE A 865 -2.93 8.70 42.12
N GLU A 866 -1.69 8.32 42.45
CA GLU A 866 -0.52 9.20 42.38
C GLU A 866 0.44 8.66 41.33
N TYR A 867 1.15 9.55 40.65
CA TYR A 867 2.07 9.24 39.57
C TYR A 867 3.43 9.88 39.81
N ASP A 868 4.49 9.27 39.28
CA ASP A 868 5.80 9.93 39.13
C ASP A 868 5.85 10.79 37.85
N ASP A 869 6.99 11.46 37.64
CA ASP A 869 7.22 12.31 36.48
C ASP A 869 7.28 11.53 35.15
N TYR A 870 7.48 10.22 35.20
CA TYR A 870 7.46 9.33 34.05
C TYR A 870 6.04 8.83 33.72
N GLY A 871 5.05 9.09 34.57
CA GLY A 871 3.68 8.63 34.42
C GLY A 871 3.40 7.24 34.98
N ASN A 872 4.33 6.67 35.75
CA ASN A 872 4.08 5.43 36.47
C ASN A 872 3.27 5.68 37.74
N ARG A 873 2.36 4.77 38.05
CA ARG A 873 1.53 4.85 39.27
C ARG A 873 2.34 4.51 40.53
N THR A 874 2.58 5.50 41.37
CA THR A 874 3.37 5.37 42.61
C THR A 874 2.50 5.15 43.86
N GLY A 875 1.22 5.53 43.81
CA GLY A 875 0.32 5.50 44.96
C GLY A 875 -1.09 5.10 44.59
N THR A 876 -1.79 4.46 45.51
CA THR A 876 -3.23 4.18 45.40
C THR A 876 -3.87 4.25 46.76
N VAL A 877 -4.91 5.08 46.86
CA VAL A 877 -5.75 5.20 48.05
C VAL A 877 -7.12 4.65 47.73
N LEU A 878 -7.56 3.62 48.44
CA LEU A 878 -8.91 3.11 48.34
C LEU A 878 -9.70 3.41 49.61
N SER A 879 -10.84 4.09 49.46
CA SER A 879 -11.72 4.46 50.59
C SER A 879 -13.20 4.32 50.23
N GLY A 880 -14.06 4.16 51.24
CA GLY A 880 -15.51 4.02 51.07
C GLY A 880 -16.24 4.01 52.41
N GLN A 881 -17.56 4.15 52.40
CA GLN A 881 -18.35 4.16 53.64
C GLN A 881 -18.25 2.80 54.34
N GLY A 882 -17.81 2.78 55.61
CA GLY A 882 -17.62 1.54 56.37
C GLY A 882 -16.44 0.68 55.90
N VAL A 883 -15.64 1.16 54.95
CA VAL A 883 -14.42 0.50 54.45
C VAL A 883 -13.21 1.20 55.05
N GLN A 884 -12.35 0.45 55.73
CA GLN A 884 -11.08 0.98 56.20
C GLN A 884 -10.23 1.43 54.99
N SER A 885 -9.68 2.64 55.04
CA SER A 885 -8.82 3.15 53.96
C SER A 885 -7.59 2.27 53.76
N ARG A 886 -7.29 1.94 52.51
CA ARG A 886 -6.17 1.07 52.11
C ARG A 886 -5.23 1.83 51.19
N HIS A 887 -3.96 1.95 51.59
CA HIS A 887 -2.92 2.59 50.79
C HIS A 887 -1.93 1.56 50.25
N SER A 888 -1.74 1.49 48.94
CA SER A 888 -0.62 0.77 48.34
C SER A 888 0.30 1.73 47.61
N SER A 889 1.59 1.43 47.57
CA SER A 889 2.57 2.24 46.85
C SER A 889 3.56 1.41 46.06
N ALA A 890 4.18 2.04 45.07
CA ALA A 890 5.28 1.50 44.29
C ALA A 890 6.33 2.60 44.07
N THR A 891 7.60 2.20 44.01
CA THR A 891 8.69 3.06 43.55
C THR A 891 9.36 2.41 42.36
N TYR A 892 9.80 3.22 41.41
CA TYR A 892 10.43 2.77 40.18
C TYR A 892 11.93 3.03 40.20
N ASP A 893 12.65 2.38 39.30
CA ASP A 893 14.06 2.68 39.06
C ASP A 893 14.26 4.14 38.57
N SER A 894 15.51 4.59 38.51
CA SER A 894 15.85 5.95 38.06
C SER A 894 15.54 6.22 36.59
N SER A 895 15.29 5.17 35.79
CA SER A 895 14.85 5.31 34.40
C SER A 895 13.34 5.37 34.26
N GLY A 896 12.57 5.17 35.34
CA GLY A 896 11.10 5.13 35.30
C GLY A 896 10.52 3.92 34.56
N ARG A 897 11.29 2.82 34.40
CA ARG A 897 10.84 1.64 33.63
C ARG A 897 10.28 0.54 34.52
N PHE A 898 11.02 0.16 35.57
CA PHE A 898 10.69 -1.01 36.37
C PHE A 898 10.35 -0.69 37.82
N PRO A 899 9.30 -1.31 38.39
CA PRO A 899 8.95 -1.14 39.80
C PRO A 899 9.91 -1.93 40.70
N ILE A 900 10.74 -1.24 41.48
CA ILE A 900 11.78 -1.83 42.34
C ILE A 900 11.30 -2.10 43.78
N ASN A 901 10.30 -1.37 44.25
CA ASN A 901 9.65 -1.64 45.54
C ASN A 901 8.14 -1.54 45.39
N ARG A 902 7.41 -2.40 46.09
CA ARG A 902 5.95 -2.29 46.25
C ARG A 902 5.56 -2.52 47.70
N ALA A 903 4.58 -1.76 48.18
CA ALA A 903 3.99 -1.91 49.49
C ALA A 903 2.47 -2.07 49.37
N ASN A 904 1.90 -3.08 50.03
CA ASN A 904 0.46 -3.22 50.13
C ASN A 904 -0.12 -2.41 51.30
N ALA A 905 -1.45 -2.44 51.45
CA ALA A 905 -2.19 -1.73 52.50
C ALA A 905 -1.84 -2.08 53.95
N LEU A 906 -1.16 -3.20 54.18
CA LEU A 906 -0.69 -3.62 55.50
C LEU A 906 0.76 -3.21 55.76
N GLY A 907 1.38 -2.48 54.83
CA GLY A 907 2.80 -2.10 54.90
C GLY A 907 3.77 -3.25 54.59
N HIS A 908 3.26 -4.40 54.13
CA HIS A 908 4.09 -5.50 53.65
C HIS A 908 4.77 -5.09 52.35
N ARG A 909 6.10 -5.25 52.29
CA ARG A 909 6.92 -4.77 51.18
C ARG A 909 7.50 -5.92 50.38
N GLU A 910 7.54 -5.77 49.07
CA GLU A 910 8.36 -6.60 48.19
C GLU A 910 9.38 -5.75 47.45
N THR A 911 10.52 -6.37 47.12
CA THR A 911 11.58 -5.75 46.31
C THR A 911 11.83 -6.59 45.08
N ILE A 912 12.09 -5.93 43.96
CA ILE A 912 12.33 -6.59 42.67
C ILE A 912 13.60 -6.00 42.08
N GLU A 913 14.52 -6.89 41.71
CA GLU A 913 15.74 -6.57 40.96
C GLU A 913 15.55 -7.10 39.53
N TYR A 914 15.96 -6.30 38.54
CA TYR A 914 15.76 -6.58 37.12
C TYR A 914 17.11 -6.77 36.41
N ASP A 915 17.13 -7.60 35.38
CA ASP A 915 18.21 -7.57 34.38
C ASP A 915 17.97 -6.36 33.47
N PRO A 916 18.84 -5.33 33.48
CA PRO A 916 18.64 -4.13 32.65
C PRO A 916 18.68 -4.45 31.15
N ARG A 917 19.29 -5.58 30.75
CA ARG A 917 19.39 -6.03 29.36
C ARG A 917 18.07 -6.58 28.84
N CYS A 918 17.33 -7.27 29.71
CA CYS A 918 16.13 -8.00 29.35
C CYS A 918 14.83 -7.35 29.81
N GLY A 919 14.91 -6.43 30.78
CA GLY A 919 13.73 -5.89 31.46
C GLY A 919 12.94 -6.95 32.23
N LEU A 920 13.59 -8.07 32.56
CA LEU A 920 12.99 -9.21 33.25
C LEU A 920 13.50 -9.30 34.70
N PRO A 921 12.66 -9.71 35.67
CA PRO A 921 13.07 -9.84 37.07
C PRO A 921 14.16 -10.90 37.26
N VAL A 922 15.30 -10.56 37.85
CA VAL A 922 16.34 -11.55 38.25
C VAL A 922 16.15 -12.03 39.68
N LYS A 923 15.50 -11.22 40.52
CA LYS A 923 15.21 -11.55 41.90
C LYS A 923 14.01 -10.79 42.40
N GLN A 924 13.10 -11.49 43.08
CA GLN A 924 11.97 -10.89 43.79
C GLN A 924 11.99 -11.38 45.22
N THR A 925 12.08 -10.46 46.18
CA THR A 925 11.97 -10.78 47.61
C THR A 925 10.59 -10.40 48.09
N GLY A 926 9.80 -11.41 48.47
CA GLY A 926 8.45 -11.21 48.99
C GLY A 926 8.44 -10.62 50.40
N PRO A 927 7.26 -10.27 50.94
CA PRO A 927 7.16 -9.64 52.26
C PRO A 927 7.58 -10.49 53.45
N ASN A 928 7.70 -11.80 53.26
CA ASN A 928 8.24 -12.73 54.24
C ASN A 928 9.78 -12.79 54.23
N GLY A 929 10.45 -12.00 53.37
CA GLY A 929 11.91 -11.98 53.22
C GLY A 929 12.47 -13.14 52.39
N ILE A 930 11.61 -13.95 51.77
CA ILE A 930 12.03 -15.08 50.93
C ILE A 930 12.08 -14.64 49.47
N SER A 931 13.12 -15.05 48.76
CA SER A 931 13.35 -14.62 47.37
C SER A 931 13.14 -15.73 46.35
N THR A 932 12.52 -15.38 45.23
CA THR A 932 12.58 -16.14 43.99
C THR A 932 13.66 -15.52 43.10
N HIS A 933 14.45 -16.36 42.42
CA HIS A 933 15.50 -15.91 41.50
C HIS A 933 15.24 -16.49 40.11
N TRP A 934 15.63 -15.74 39.08
CA TRP A 934 15.57 -16.16 37.69
C TRP A 934 16.90 -15.91 36.99
N GLY A 935 17.27 -16.83 36.11
CA GLY A 935 18.40 -16.67 35.20
C GLY A 935 17.91 -16.65 33.76
N TYR A 936 18.56 -15.81 32.94
CA TYR A 936 18.26 -15.63 31.52
C TYR A 936 19.54 -15.82 30.69
N ASP A 937 19.38 -16.32 29.47
CA ASP A 937 20.46 -16.30 28.47
C ASP A 937 20.57 -14.92 27.78
N GLY A 938 21.54 -14.78 26.86
CA GLY A 938 21.78 -13.52 26.14
C GLY A 938 20.62 -13.05 25.24
N LEU A 939 19.71 -13.97 24.86
CA LEU A 939 18.49 -13.66 24.12
C LEU A 939 17.28 -13.44 25.05
N CYS A 940 17.51 -13.29 26.36
CA CYS A 940 16.50 -13.04 27.37
C CYS A 940 15.49 -14.18 27.56
N ARG A 941 15.86 -15.41 27.22
CA ARG A 941 15.04 -16.60 27.49
C ARG A 941 15.35 -17.10 28.90
N LYS A 942 14.31 -17.44 29.67
CA LYS A 942 14.46 -17.97 31.02
C LYS A 942 15.12 -19.36 30.96
N ILE A 943 16.27 -19.51 31.61
CA ILE A 943 17.03 -20.77 31.68
C ILE A 943 17.03 -21.40 33.07
N THR A 944 16.78 -20.61 34.12
CA THR A 944 16.67 -21.11 35.50
C THR A 944 15.60 -20.34 36.26
N GLU A 945 14.88 -21.03 37.15
CA GLU A 945 13.99 -20.45 38.14
C GLU A 945 14.20 -21.15 39.48
N ARG A 946 14.71 -20.41 40.48
CA ARG A 946 14.79 -20.89 41.86
C ARG A 946 13.68 -20.24 42.68
N ARG A 947 12.66 -21.04 43.01
CA ARG A 947 11.47 -20.60 43.74
C ARG A 947 11.74 -20.38 45.22
N ALA A 948 10.84 -19.64 45.85
CA ALA A 948 10.87 -19.32 47.27
C ALA A 948 10.89 -20.56 48.20
N ASP A 949 10.37 -21.70 47.76
CA ASP A 949 10.40 -22.97 48.51
C ASP A 949 11.74 -23.74 48.35
N GLY A 950 12.68 -23.18 47.60
CA GLY A 950 13.99 -23.79 47.31
C GLY A 950 14.01 -24.75 46.13
N THR A 951 12.88 -24.96 45.45
CA THR A 951 12.83 -25.74 44.20
C THR A 951 13.49 -24.96 43.06
N GLU A 952 14.20 -25.67 42.19
CA GLU A 952 14.90 -25.12 41.03
C GLU A 952 14.46 -25.88 39.78
N THR A 953 14.12 -25.15 38.72
CA THR A 953 13.68 -25.69 37.41
C THR A 953 14.37 -25.00 36.26
#